data_AF-A0A2A2Y5B2-F1
#
_entry.id   AF-A0A2A2Y5B2-F1
#
_cell.length_a   1.000
_cell.length_b   1.000
_cell.length_c   1.000
_cell.angle_alpha   90.00
_cell.angle_beta   90.00
_cell.angle_gamma   90.00
#
_symmetry.space_group_name_H-M   'P 1'
#
loop_
_entity.id
_entity.type
_entity.pdbx_description
1 polymer ?
#
loop_
_entity_poly.entity_id
_entity_poly.type
_entity_poly.pdbx_seq_one_letter_code
_entity_poly.pdbx_strand_id
1 'polypeptide(L)'
;MSLVPPRPVFPNRQPPTANRTHLYYMRTLSKLTLFAAATAAMHGAGFTDIHPAANPTNSTWTNGVSSDGLVSVGRSNIGGNARAFKIAGGTYTQLDNLSGGSGSWATAACSNGSLIVGTSIDFNGAYQAVSWTGTTATTLDNTASFLLSEATGISSTGTTIVGWGFSGTSFQEEAFYHLAGSINNFSVLFSGLASKAMGVSADGNTIVGSVGDNFSTPGAVSGFVYTIGGTSTLVDATVVPAFNVAGLSFTQLTAISGNGAIAIGYVSSSLSSGDEQAFRYNVSGATYAALGSLSVGGWSIARAINSDGSVIVGQSDNQAFKYQDGTLTPLGFLGTGDESDATGVSADGTVIVGYSRITSGGAFRHAFVYANQTMLDADEWLRSLNGPSSLLAMTTSLNSQPLEGAHHRPLMSYDNMGKQSQAWATGDFGTSSRQSDSHMTSGEIGVSQTYGDFVLGVAAGHASLNQDLLFGGNAHISGNYLLAEADTRLADKESIVSLVLVHGNYDADTTRGYVTGSGTDTSRGSTGLKTSSARLRLDGPAQKFISAVSATPFISYTATRTTADAYAETGGSFPASFGAQEHTAQEGRLGVTAKYVASPSTTLLFTAEWIHRFDDAGEGLTATSSTMGTLTATGIAPTADQARFGFDIDHKLSADTLLNFSVHAAGIGPSSDVSAALSIRRAF
;
A
#
# COMPACT_ATOMS: atom_id res chain seq x y z
N MET A 1 28.12 -52.64 -2.76
CA MET A 1 27.16 -52.47 -1.65
C MET A 1 27.25 -51.01 -1.24
N SER A 2 26.25 -50.20 -1.60
CA SER A 2 26.38 -48.73 -1.50
C SER A 2 25.91 -48.23 -0.14
N LEU A 3 26.79 -47.54 0.60
CA LEU A 3 26.45 -46.88 1.86
C LEU A 3 26.11 -45.42 1.58
N VAL A 4 24.82 -45.15 1.41
CA VAL A 4 24.28 -43.78 1.38
C VAL A 4 23.98 -43.36 2.82
N PRO A 5 24.65 -42.35 3.39
CA PRO A 5 24.31 -41.81 4.71
C PRO A 5 22.95 -41.07 4.65
N PRO A 6 22.24 -40.95 5.79
CA PRO A 6 20.90 -40.36 5.81
C PRO A 6 20.92 -38.86 5.47
N ARG A 7 19.84 -38.37 4.84
CA ARG A 7 19.64 -36.93 4.62
C ARG A 7 19.38 -36.22 5.96
N PRO A 8 20.08 -35.12 6.27
CA PRO A 8 19.65 -34.18 7.30
C PRO A 8 18.32 -33.53 6.90
N VAL A 9 17.43 -33.32 7.88
CA VAL A 9 16.25 -32.46 7.71
C VAL A 9 16.61 -31.08 8.26
N PHE A 10 16.72 -30.08 7.40
CA PHE A 10 16.99 -28.70 7.81
C PHE A 10 15.71 -28.01 8.31
N PRO A 11 15.66 -27.50 9.55
CA PRO A 11 14.77 -26.41 9.91
C PRO A 11 15.21 -25.14 9.16
N ASN A 12 14.28 -24.42 8.51
CA ASN A 12 14.61 -23.25 7.66
C ASN A 12 15.19 -22.07 8.47
N ARG A 13 16.50 -22.09 8.63
CA ARG A 13 17.44 -21.02 8.99
C ARG A 13 18.73 -21.32 8.16
N GLN A 14 19.71 -20.43 8.00
CA GLN A 14 20.18 -19.57 9.08
C GLN A 14 20.76 -18.19 8.57
N PRO A 15 21.82 -17.58 9.14
CA PRO A 15 21.74 -16.39 10.04
C PRO A 15 21.88 -14.93 9.50
N PRO A 16 21.76 -13.86 10.36
CA PRO A 16 22.42 -12.50 10.62
C PRO A 16 23.94 -12.14 10.88
N THR A 17 24.37 -10.84 10.70
CA THR A 17 25.66 -10.10 11.10
C THR A 17 25.54 -8.54 10.87
N ALA A 18 26.48 -7.54 10.98
CA ALA A 18 27.73 -7.20 11.78
C ALA A 18 28.42 -5.80 11.50
N ASN A 19 28.24 -4.73 12.29
CA ASN A 19 29.35 -3.87 12.85
C ASN A 19 30.05 -2.61 12.16
N ARG A 20 29.81 -1.33 12.61
CA ARG A 20 30.30 0.06 12.17
C ARG A 20 31.86 0.29 12.02
N THR A 21 32.60 1.34 12.51
CA THR A 21 32.57 2.20 13.74
C THR A 21 32.72 3.74 13.49
N HIS A 22 31.65 4.56 13.62
CA HIS A 22 31.62 6.05 13.86
C HIS A 22 32.42 6.99 12.87
N LEU A 23 32.43 8.35 12.87
CA LEU A 23 31.94 9.42 13.78
C LEU A 23 31.66 10.77 13.00
N TYR A 24 30.47 11.37 13.15
CA TYR A 24 30.04 12.79 12.89
C TYR A 24 30.27 13.53 11.54
N TYR A 25 29.16 14.06 10.95
CA TYR A 25 28.98 15.50 10.57
C TYR A 25 27.48 15.80 10.31
N MET A 26 27.04 17.06 10.38
CA MET A 26 25.62 17.45 10.18
C MET A 26 25.24 17.66 8.71
N ARG A 27 24.15 17.00 8.26
CA ARG A 27 23.12 17.55 7.34
C ARG A 27 21.76 16.94 7.66
N THR A 28 20.69 17.63 7.26
CA THR A 28 19.28 17.21 7.41
C THR A 28 18.79 16.39 6.21
N LEU A 29 17.65 15.71 6.39
CA LEU A 29 17.02 14.71 5.50
C LEU A 29 17.75 13.33 5.52
N SER A 30 17.06 12.19 5.47
CA SER A 30 15.62 11.92 5.38
C SER A 30 15.11 11.08 6.56
N LYS A 31 13.84 11.32 6.94
CA LYS A 31 13.00 10.36 7.70
C LYS A 31 11.97 9.77 6.73
N LEU A 32 11.16 8.79 7.17
CA LEU A 32 10.02 8.19 6.43
C LEU A 32 10.42 7.39 5.16
N THR A 33 10.64 6.07 5.25
CA THR A 33 10.54 5.18 4.06
C THR A 33 10.33 3.67 4.37
N LEU A 34 10.12 3.30 5.63
CA LEU A 34 10.21 1.92 6.15
C LEU A 34 9.19 0.92 5.55
N PHE A 35 8.08 1.39 4.96
CA PHE A 35 6.98 0.53 4.50
C PHE A 35 6.60 0.74 3.03
N ALA A 36 6.85 1.95 2.51
CA ALA A 36 6.84 2.32 1.10
C ALA A 36 7.42 1.23 0.19
N ALA A 37 8.54 0.65 0.60
CA ALA A 37 9.29 -0.28 -0.22
C ALA A 37 8.60 -1.65 -0.32
N ALA A 38 8.46 -2.38 0.80
CA ALA A 38 8.05 -3.78 0.79
C ALA A 38 6.71 -4.03 0.08
N THR A 39 5.69 -3.22 0.38
CA THR A 39 4.33 -3.42 -0.14
C THR A 39 4.15 -2.86 -1.55
N ALA A 40 4.57 -1.61 -1.83
CA ALA A 40 4.40 -1.05 -3.17
C ALA A 40 5.29 -1.72 -4.23
N ALA A 41 6.40 -2.35 -3.83
CA ALA A 41 7.22 -3.16 -4.74
C ALA A 41 6.55 -4.48 -5.16
N MET A 42 5.61 -5.02 -4.36
CA MET A 42 4.74 -6.10 -4.79
C MET A 42 3.68 -5.56 -5.76
N HIS A 43 2.89 -4.57 -5.32
CA HIS A 43 1.77 -4.07 -6.11
C HIS A 43 2.19 -3.43 -7.45
N GLY A 44 3.28 -2.65 -7.47
CA GLY A 44 3.83 -2.00 -8.66
C GLY A 44 4.46 -2.95 -9.69
N ALA A 45 4.72 -4.20 -9.32
CA ALA A 45 5.12 -5.28 -10.23
C ALA A 45 3.92 -6.08 -10.79
N GLY A 46 2.68 -5.66 -10.47
CA GLY A 46 1.45 -6.36 -10.84
C GLY A 46 1.02 -7.46 -9.86
N PHE A 47 1.65 -7.54 -8.68
CA PHE A 47 1.26 -8.49 -7.65
C PHE A 47 0.21 -7.90 -6.70
N THR A 48 -1.03 -7.79 -7.18
CA THR A 48 -2.20 -7.95 -6.30
C THR A 48 -2.16 -9.35 -5.71
N ASP A 49 -2.17 -9.49 -4.38
CA ASP A 49 -2.09 -10.77 -3.62
C ASP A 49 -1.38 -11.92 -4.36
N ILE A 50 -0.10 -12.13 -4.05
CA ILE A 50 0.71 -13.21 -4.66
C ILE A 50 0.34 -14.63 -4.21
N HIS A 51 -0.81 -14.78 -3.55
CA HIS A 51 -1.63 -15.98 -3.54
C HIS A 51 -2.83 -15.90 -4.52
N PRO A 52 -2.64 -15.67 -5.84
CA PRO A 52 -3.75 -15.90 -6.77
C PRO A 52 -4.14 -17.38 -6.64
N ALA A 53 -5.44 -17.65 -6.50
CA ALA A 53 -5.97 -18.99 -6.20
C ALA A 53 -5.56 -20.10 -7.20
N ALA A 54 -4.93 -19.71 -8.32
CA ALA A 54 -4.32 -20.59 -9.31
C ALA A 54 -2.98 -21.24 -8.91
N ASN A 55 -2.23 -20.74 -7.91
CA ASN A 55 -0.99 -21.41 -7.46
C ASN A 55 -0.66 -21.21 -5.96
N PRO A 56 -1.11 -22.11 -5.07
CA PRO A 56 -0.85 -22.04 -3.63
C PRO A 56 0.56 -22.51 -3.20
N THR A 57 1.51 -22.75 -4.13
CA THR A 57 2.88 -23.18 -3.78
C THR A 57 3.92 -22.06 -3.83
N ASN A 58 3.51 -20.86 -4.28
CA ASN A 58 4.37 -19.68 -4.29
C ASN A 58 4.39 -19.00 -2.91
N SER A 59 5.51 -18.34 -2.60
CA SER A 59 5.78 -17.69 -1.32
C SER A 59 6.94 -16.70 -1.46
N THR A 60 6.82 -15.59 -0.72
CA THR A 60 7.83 -14.53 -0.61
C THR A 60 8.12 -14.33 0.87
N TRP A 61 9.40 -14.27 1.24
CA TRP A 61 9.84 -14.08 2.63
C TRP A 61 10.83 -12.91 2.69
N THR A 62 10.54 -11.93 3.53
CA THR A 62 11.51 -10.89 3.93
C THR A 62 12.31 -11.42 5.11
N ASN A 63 13.61 -11.56 4.93
CA ASN A 63 14.52 -12.17 5.91
C ASN A 63 15.25 -11.12 6.78
N GLY A 64 15.43 -9.90 6.26
CA GLY A 64 16.11 -8.82 6.95
C GLY A 64 15.89 -7.45 6.31
N VAL A 65 16.35 -6.41 6.99
CA VAL A 65 16.24 -5.00 6.59
C VAL A 65 17.56 -4.29 6.89
N SER A 66 17.94 -3.30 6.07
CA SER A 66 19.07 -2.41 6.33
C SER A 66 18.90 -1.63 7.65
N SER A 67 20.00 -1.22 8.28
CA SER A 67 19.92 -0.52 9.57
C SER A 67 19.37 0.91 9.49
N ASP A 68 19.18 1.48 8.29
CA ASP A 68 18.43 2.72 8.05
C ASP A 68 16.93 2.50 7.77
N GLY A 69 16.49 1.25 7.59
CA GLY A 69 15.11 0.89 7.27
C GLY A 69 14.72 1.07 5.79
N LEU A 70 15.65 1.43 4.89
CA LEU A 70 15.35 1.78 3.50
C LEU A 70 15.37 0.59 2.52
N VAL A 71 16.03 -0.52 2.87
CA VAL A 71 16.24 -1.68 1.99
C VAL A 71 15.87 -2.99 2.70
N SER A 72 14.73 -3.56 2.32
CA SER A 72 14.30 -4.90 2.74
C SER A 72 14.88 -5.95 1.82
N VAL A 73 15.30 -7.11 2.37
CA VAL A 73 15.90 -8.21 1.60
C VAL A 73 15.31 -9.55 1.98
N GLY A 74 15.35 -10.51 1.04
CA GLY A 74 14.71 -11.79 1.26
C GLY A 74 14.83 -12.76 0.09
N ARG A 75 13.83 -13.62 -0.06
CA ARG A 75 13.70 -14.57 -1.17
C ARG A 75 12.26 -14.71 -1.66
N SER A 76 12.10 -14.99 -2.95
CA SER A 76 10.81 -15.42 -3.52
C SER A 76 11.01 -16.62 -4.44
N ASN A 77 10.04 -17.54 -4.47
CA ASN A 77 10.01 -18.65 -5.43
C ASN A 77 9.01 -18.40 -6.59
N ILE A 78 8.48 -17.19 -6.72
CA ILE A 78 7.59 -16.82 -7.83
C ILE A 78 8.34 -17.00 -9.15
N GLY A 79 7.81 -17.87 -10.01
CA GLY A 79 8.43 -18.23 -11.29
C GLY A 79 9.43 -19.40 -11.23
N GLY A 80 9.54 -20.12 -10.10
CA GLY A 80 10.26 -21.40 -10.02
C GLY A 80 11.15 -21.54 -8.78
N ASN A 81 12.46 -21.67 -9.00
CA ASN A 81 13.42 -21.78 -7.90
C ASN A 81 13.48 -20.49 -7.08
N ALA A 82 13.82 -20.59 -5.79
CA ALA A 82 14.01 -19.44 -4.92
C ALA A 82 15.09 -18.50 -5.47
N ARG A 83 14.78 -17.20 -5.53
CA ARG A 83 15.69 -16.12 -5.92
C ARG A 83 15.78 -15.08 -4.81
N ALA A 84 16.98 -14.60 -4.55
CA ALA A 84 17.22 -13.48 -3.67
C ALA A 84 16.63 -12.19 -4.26
N PHE A 85 16.14 -11.30 -3.40
CA PHE A 85 15.70 -9.97 -3.79
C PHE A 85 16.17 -8.90 -2.81
N LYS A 86 16.20 -7.66 -3.29
CA LYS A 86 16.12 -6.45 -2.47
C LYS A 86 14.94 -5.61 -2.91
N ILE A 87 14.40 -4.83 -1.99
CA ILE A 87 13.31 -3.90 -2.20
C ILE A 87 13.70 -2.57 -1.55
N ALA A 88 13.79 -1.51 -2.35
CA ALA A 88 14.26 -0.19 -1.92
C ALA A 88 13.39 0.92 -2.52
N GLY A 89 12.83 1.81 -1.69
CA GLY A 89 12.05 2.97 -2.15
C GLY A 89 10.89 2.67 -3.11
N GLY A 90 10.26 1.50 -2.99
CA GLY A 90 9.18 1.01 -3.86
C GLY A 90 9.66 0.16 -5.05
N THR A 91 10.97 0.09 -5.30
CA THR A 91 11.54 -0.68 -6.41
C THR A 91 11.89 -2.10 -5.96
N TYR A 92 11.24 -3.12 -6.56
CA TYR A 92 11.71 -4.50 -6.50
C TYR A 92 12.96 -4.66 -7.36
N THR A 93 13.98 -5.36 -6.84
CA THR A 93 15.16 -5.73 -7.61
C THR A 93 15.54 -7.16 -7.25
N GLN A 94 15.36 -8.07 -8.21
CA GLN A 94 15.91 -9.41 -8.10
C GLN A 94 17.44 -9.32 -8.05
N LEU A 95 18.06 -10.15 -7.22
CA LEU A 95 19.51 -10.33 -7.18
C LEU A 95 19.90 -11.55 -8.02
N ASP A 96 21.10 -11.54 -8.57
CA ASP A 96 21.58 -12.62 -9.43
C ASP A 96 22.04 -13.82 -8.60
N ASN A 97 21.88 -15.04 -9.12
CA ASN A 97 22.57 -16.21 -8.56
C ASN A 97 24.08 -16.11 -8.86
N LEU A 98 24.90 -16.91 -8.18
CA LEU A 98 26.24 -17.22 -8.71
C LEU A 98 26.14 -17.87 -10.10
N SER A 99 27.19 -17.75 -10.91
CA SER A 99 27.28 -18.46 -12.19
C SER A 99 27.23 -19.98 -11.96
N GLY A 100 26.31 -20.68 -12.61
CA GLY A 100 26.01 -22.09 -12.31
C GLY A 100 25.08 -22.30 -11.10
N GLY A 101 24.44 -21.24 -10.60
CA GLY A 101 23.56 -21.27 -9.44
C GLY A 101 22.10 -21.61 -9.77
N SER A 102 21.53 -22.58 -9.05
CA SER A 102 20.13 -23.00 -9.19
C SER A 102 19.14 -22.09 -8.45
N GLY A 103 19.56 -21.42 -7.37
CA GLY A 103 18.73 -20.50 -6.58
C GLY A 103 19.53 -19.65 -5.59
N SER A 104 18.85 -18.78 -4.86
CA SER A 104 19.46 -17.89 -3.85
C SER A 104 18.45 -17.34 -2.83
N TRP A 105 18.95 -16.83 -1.71
CA TRP A 105 18.21 -16.00 -0.75
C TRP A 105 19.12 -14.97 -0.07
N ALA A 106 18.66 -13.73 0.05
CA ALA A 106 19.33 -12.71 0.85
C ALA A 106 18.85 -12.77 2.31
N THR A 107 19.74 -12.43 3.24
CA THR A 107 19.51 -12.55 4.70
C THR A 107 19.59 -11.20 5.41
N ALA A 108 20.56 -10.33 5.09
CA ALA A 108 20.59 -8.95 5.59
C ALA A 108 21.37 -7.98 4.65
N ALA A 109 21.21 -6.69 4.91
CA ALA A 109 21.74 -5.58 4.11
C ALA A 109 22.54 -4.58 4.98
N CYS A 110 23.57 -3.95 4.41
CA CYS A 110 24.35 -2.92 5.11
C CYS A 110 23.50 -1.66 5.37
N SER A 111 24.03 -0.64 6.06
CA SER A 111 23.16 0.43 6.59
C SER A 111 22.37 1.14 5.53
N ASN A 112 22.94 1.30 4.33
CA ASN A 112 22.34 1.93 3.14
C ASN A 112 21.93 0.90 2.05
N GLY A 113 22.02 -0.41 2.35
CA GLY A 113 21.76 -1.50 1.40
C GLY A 113 22.58 -1.53 0.11
N SER A 114 23.75 -0.86 0.05
CA SER A 114 24.63 -0.94 -1.13
C SER A 114 25.33 -2.30 -1.29
N LEU A 115 25.50 -3.02 -0.17
CA LEU A 115 26.02 -4.37 -0.08
C LEU A 115 25.02 -5.22 0.73
N ILE A 116 24.65 -6.37 0.18
CA ILE A 116 23.70 -7.33 0.75
C ILE A 116 24.40 -8.68 0.84
N VAL A 117 24.00 -9.56 1.75
CA VAL A 117 24.56 -10.92 1.81
C VAL A 117 23.48 -11.98 1.99
N GLY A 118 23.89 -13.24 1.84
CA GLY A 118 23.04 -14.41 2.04
C GLY A 118 23.68 -15.65 1.43
N THR A 119 22.85 -16.49 0.80
CA THR A 119 23.29 -17.77 0.23
C THR A 119 22.88 -17.89 -1.23
N SER A 120 23.76 -18.45 -2.05
CA SER A 120 23.43 -18.98 -3.38
C SER A 120 23.58 -20.50 -3.37
N ILE A 121 22.73 -21.20 -4.11
CA ILE A 121 22.76 -22.65 -4.28
C ILE A 121 23.33 -22.95 -5.66
N ASP A 122 24.25 -23.91 -5.79
CA ASP A 122 24.73 -24.40 -7.10
C ASP A 122 23.75 -25.41 -7.74
N PHE A 123 24.07 -25.98 -8.91
CA PHE A 123 23.26 -27.04 -9.54
C PHE A 123 23.35 -28.41 -8.87
N ASN A 124 24.31 -28.65 -7.97
CA ASN A 124 24.43 -29.88 -7.19
C ASN A 124 23.64 -29.81 -5.87
N GLY A 125 23.16 -28.63 -5.47
CA GLY A 125 22.47 -28.36 -4.21
C GLY A 125 23.39 -27.85 -3.09
N ALA A 126 24.64 -27.50 -3.40
CA ALA A 126 25.59 -26.97 -2.43
C ALA A 126 25.35 -25.48 -2.17
N TYR A 127 25.41 -25.08 -0.90
CA TYR A 127 25.22 -23.71 -0.42
C TYR A 127 26.55 -22.95 -0.42
N GLN A 128 26.56 -21.70 -0.91
CA GLN A 128 27.71 -20.81 -0.80
C GLN A 128 27.33 -19.46 -0.21
N ALA A 129 28.14 -19.02 0.74
CA ALA A 129 28.10 -17.69 1.34
C ALA A 129 28.44 -16.63 0.28
N VAL A 130 27.51 -15.71 0.03
CA VAL A 130 27.65 -14.67 -1.00
C VAL A 130 27.38 -13.27 -0.48
N SER A 131 27.98 -12.28 -1.14
CA SER A 131 27.55 -10.89 -1.10
C SER A 131 27.08 -10.41 -2.48
N TRP A 132 26.25 -9.38 -2.49
CA TRP A 132 25.68 -8.74 -3.68
C TRP A 132 25.99 -7.25 -3.68
N THR A 133 26.68 -6.79 -4.72
CA THR A 133 26.84 -5.36 -5.02
C THR A 133 26.03 -5.04 -6.29
N GLY A 134 25.08 -4.11 -6.20
CA GLY A 134 24.10 -3.90 -7.27
C GLY A 134 23.11 -5.07 -7.35
N THR A 135 23.28 -5.95 -8.33
CA THR A 135 22.62 -7.26 -8.43
C THR A 135 23.60 -8.43 -8.42
N THR A 136 24.90 -8.18 -8.64
CA THR A 136 25.92 -9.20 -8.95
C THR A 136 26.36 -9.96 -7.70
N ALA A 137 26.24 -11.29 -7.71
CA ALA A 137 26.71 -12.17 -6.65
C ALA A 137 28.24 -12.33 -6.64
N THR A 138 28.84 -12.45 -5.46
CA THR A 138 30.27 -12.76 -5.25
C THR A 138 30.42 -13.68 -4.03
N THR A 139 31.10 -14.82 -4.21
CA THR A 139 31.39 -15.77 -3.12
C THR A 139 32.34 -15.17 -2.08
N LEU A 140 32.04 -15.37 -0.79
CA LEU A 140 32.85 -14.87 0.32
C LEU A 140 33.97 -15.82 0.75
N ASP A 141 33.76 -17.14 0.61
CA ASP A 141 34.83 -18.12 0.75
C ASP A 141 35.56 -18.30 -0.60
N ASN A 142 36.44 -17.34 -0.90
CA ASN A 142 37.36 -17.43 -2.04
C ASN A 142 38.51 -18.44 -1.82
N THR A 143 38.62 -19.03 -0.63
CA THR A 143 39.64 -20.03 -0.27
C THR A 143 39.20 -21.48 -0.44
N ALA A 144 37.89 -21.73 -0.61
CA ALA A 144 37.28 -23.06 -0.51
C ALA A 144 37.63 -23.78 0.81
N SER A 145 37.59 -23.04 1.92
CA SER A 145 37.67 -23.59 3.28
C SER A 145 36.46 -24.48 3.61
N PHE A 146 35.30 -24.20 3.02
CA PHE A 146 34.03 -24.87 3.30
C PHE A 146 33.44 -25.58 2.07
N LEU A 147 32.85 -26.76 2.30
CA LEU A 147 32.06 -27.50 1.31
C LEU A 147 30.65 -26.92 1.13
N LEU A 148 30.14 -26.28 2.18
CA LEU A 148 28.86 -25.57 2.24
C LEU A 148 29.06 -24.33 3.09
N SER A 149 28.49 -23.18 2.75
CA SER A 149 28.52 -22.00 3.62
C SER A 149 27.28 -21.11 3.46
N GLU A 150 26.93 -20.38 4.52
CA GLU A 150 25.90 -19.35 4.53
C GLU A 150 26.54 -18.02 4.97
N ALA A 151 26.37 -16.95 4.18
CA ALA A 151 26.76 -15.59 4.60
C ALA A 151 25.59 -14.99 5.35
N THR A 152 25.85 -14.39 6.50
CA THR A 152 24.74 -14.25 7.43
C THR A 152 24.17 -12.85 7.43
N GLY A 153 25.01 -11.85 7.31
CA GLY A 153 24.61 -10.47 7.39
C GLY A 153 25.83 -9.59 7.31
N ILE A 154 25.68 -8.37 7.79
CA ILE A 154 26.59 -7.34 7.35
C ILE A 154 26.53 -6.11 8.23
N SER A 155 27.65 -5.41 8.28
CA SER A 155 27.74 -4.12 8.92
C SER A 155 26.83 -3.09 8.32
N SER A 156 26.42 -2.14 9.16
CA SER A 156 26.15 -0.79 8.69
C SER A 156 27.13 -0.31 7.60
N THR A 157 28.44 -0.44 7.85
CA THR A 157 29.58 -0.10 6.97
C THR A 157 29.92 -1.09 5.85
N GLY A 158 29.28 -2.27 5.78
CA GLY A 158 29.69 -3.38 4.92
C GLY A 158 31.04 -4.06 5.21
N THR A 159 31.81 -3.64 6.22
CA THR A 159 33.22 -4.05 6.43
C THR A 159 33.43 -5.43 7.01
N THR A 160 32.52 -5.85 7.89
CA THR A 160 32.51 -7.16 8.56
C THR A 160 31.25 -7.92 8.11
N ILE A 161 31.47 -9.13 7.62
CA ILE A 161 30.45 -10.14 7.39
C ILE A 161 30.84 -11.34 8.26
N VAL A 162 29.89 -12.13 8.74
CA VAL A 162 30.16 -13.39 9.45
C VAL A 162 29.31 -14.52 8.85
N GLY A 163 29.49 -15.72 9.38
CA GLY A 163 28.58 -16.82 9.13
C GLY A 163 29.03 -18.14 9.67
N TRP A 164 28.70 -19.20 8.93
CA TRP A 164 29.17 -20.54 9.19
C TRP A 164 29.34 -21.33 7.89
N GLY A 165 30.21 -22.33 7.92
CA GLY A 165 30.36 -23.28 6.82
C GLY A 165 30.72 -24.68 7.30
N PHE A 166 30.36 -25.69 6.53
CA PHE A 166 30.74 -27.07 6.79
C PHE A 166 32.16 -27.31 6.25
N SER A 167 33.10 -27.55 7.17
CA SER A 167 34.53 -27.63 6.90
C SER A 167 34.92 -28.91 6.16
N GLY A 168 35.64 -28.76 5.05
CA GLY A 168 36.13 -29.89 4.26
C GLY A 168 37.28 -30.67 4.93
N THR A 169 37.80 -30.18 6.06
CA THR A 169 38.92 -30.82 6.79
C THR A 169 38.52 -31.32 8.17
N SER A 170 37.67 -30.59 8.92
CA SER A 170 37.19 -31.02 10.24
C SER A 170 35.87 -31.80 10.20
N PHE A 171 35.12 -31.73 9.10
CA PHE A 171 33.78 -32.31 8.94
C PHE A 171 32.76 -31.84 10.01
N GLN A 172 32.98 -30.64 10.55
CA GLN A 172 32.07 -29.93 11.47
C GLN A 172 31.59 -28.63 10.84
N GLU A 173 30.52 -28.05 11.38
CA GLU A 173 30.18 -26.65 11.09
C GLU A 173 31.12 -25.72 11.86
N GLU A 174 31.75 -24.78 11.16
CA GLU A 174 32.65 -23.78 11.74
C GLU A 174 32.08 -22.38 11.48
N ALA A 175 31.93 -21.60 12.54
CA ALA A 175 31.64 -20.18 12.44
C ALA A 175 32.82 -19.45 11.78
N PHE A 176 32.54 -18.40 10.99
CA PHE A 176 33.57 -17.56 10.38
C PHE A 176 33.24 -16.08 10.48
N TYR A 177 34.24 -15.20 10.41
CA TYR A 177 34.06 -13.80 10.02
C TYR A 177 34.93 -13.42 8.82
N HIS A 178 34.30 -12.83 7.80
CA HIS A 178 34.94 -12.21 6.66
C HIS A 178 35.17 -10.72 6.94
N LEU A 179 36.45 -10.33 6.97
CA LEU A 179 36.90 -8.95 7.22
C LEU A 179 37.95 -8.57 6.18
N ALA A 180 37.81 -7.40 5.57
CA ALA A 180 38.78 -6.84 4.61
C ALA A 180 39.18 -7.78 3.44
N GLY A 181 38.28 -8.64 2.97
CA GLY A 181 38.51 -9.57 1.86
C GLY A 181 39.04 -10.96 2.27
N SER A 182 39.21 -11.22 3.56
CA SER A 182 39.74 -12.46 4.12
C SER A 182 38.74 -13.13 5.06
N ILE A 183 38.56 -14.44 4.92
CA ILE A 183 37.69 -15.25 5.79
C ILE A 183 38.49 -15.83 6.96
N ASN A 184 37.94 -15.74 8.18
CA ASN A 184 38.58 -16.14 9.43
C ASN A 184 37.64 -17.11 10.16
N ASN A 185 37.93 -18.41 10.14
CA ASN A 185 37.10 -19.42 10.83
C ASN A 185 37.42 -19.53 12.33
N PHE A 186 36.50 -20.11 13.09
CA PHE A 186 36.60 -20.32 14.55
C PHE A 186 37.07 -21.73 14.93
N SER A 187 37.61 -22.53 14.00
CA SER A 187 38.10 -23.89 14.26
C SER A 187 39.10 -23.98 15.43
N VAL A 188 39.96 -22.97 15.57
CA VAL A 188 40.95 -22.87 16.66
C VAL A 188 40.32 -22.37 17.97
N LEU A 189 39.32 -21.48 17.88
CA LEU A 189 38.65 -20.86 19.01
C LEU A 189 37.71 -21.85 19.73
N PHE A 190 37.01 -22.68 18.96
CA PHE A 190 36.08 -23.70 19.43
C PHE A 190 36.54 -25.11 19.01
N SER A 191 37.83 -25.41 19.26
CA SER A 191 38.48 -26.65 18.83
C SER A 191 37.71 -27.92 19.25
N GLY A 192 37.34 -28.72 18.25
CA GLY A 192 36.54 -29.95 18.41
C GLY A 192 35.03 -29.76 18.48
N LEU A 193 34.52 -28.53 18.50
CA LEU A 193 33.10 -28.19 18.60
C LEU A 193 32.57 -27.58 17.30
N ALA A 194 31.34 -27.91 16.95
CA ALA A 194 30.63 -27.24 15.87
C ALA A 194 30.19 -25.83 16.34
N SER A 195 30.31 -24.82 15.49
CA SER A 195 29.96 -23.43 15.81
C SER A 195 29.22 -22.74 14.65
N LYS A 196 28.26 -21.87 14.99
CA LYS A 196 27.50 -21.06 14.03
C LYS A 196 27.32 -19.64 14.56
N ALA A 197 27.86 -18.66 13.85
CA ALA A 197 27.70 -17.25 14.21
C ALA A 197 26.39 -16.72 13.64
N MET A 198 25.56 -16.11 14.49
CA MET A 198 24.12 -15.95 14.26
C MET A 198 23.68 -14.52 13.97
N GLY A 199 24.36 -13.59 14.62
CA GLY A 199 23.97 -12.21 14.72
C GLY A 199 25.10 -11.45 15.36
N VAL A 200 25.29 -10.23 14.93
CA VAL A 200 26.46 -9.42 15.24
C VAL A 200 26.01 -7.98 15.16
N SER A 201 26.57 -7.11 16.00
CA SER A 201 25.96 -5.81 16.32
C SER A 201 26.11 -4.79 15.19
N ALA A 202 26.12 -3.49 15.50
CA ALA A 202 26.46 -2.46 14.54
C ALA A 202 27.66 -1.61 14.99
N ASP A 203 28.64 -2.12 15.77
CA ASP A 203 29.79 -1.32 16.23
C ASP A 203 31.10 -1.52 15.41
N GLY A 204 31.58 -2.75 15.29
CA GLY A 204 32.87 -3.13 14.68
C GLY A 204 33.21 -4.60 15.03
N ASN A 205 32.91 -4.98 16.27
CA ASN A 205 33.73 -5.90 17.03
C ASN A 205 32.97 -7.06 17.68
N THR A 206 31.73 -6.87 18.18
CA THR A 206 31.03 -7.90 19.00
C THR A 206 30.13 -8.85 18.19
N ILE A 207 30.54 -10.12 18.11
CA ILE A 207 29.90 -11.27 17.42
C ILE A 207 29.12 -12.13 18.41
N VAL A 208 27.90 -12.58 18.07
CA VAL A 208 27.17 -13.61 18.83
C VAL A 208 26.79 -14.82 17.97
N GLY A 209 26.61 -15.97 18.62
CA GLY A 209 26.31 -17.22 17.96
C GLY A 209 26.04 -18.35 18.93
N SER A 210 26.13 -19.57 18.42
CA SER A 210 25.98 -20.81 19.18
C SER A 210 27.13 -21.78 18.88
N VAL A 211 27.51 -22.59 19.87
CA VAL A 211 28.54 -23.63 19.80
C VAL A 211 28.02 -24.90 20.49
N GLY A 212 28.31 -26.06 19.94
CA GLY A 212 27.87 -27.36 20.47
C GLY A 212 28.77 -28.50 20.00
N ASP A 213 28.52 -29.72 20.48
CA ASP A 213 29.29 -30.89 20.05
C ASP A 213 29.07 -31.23 18.57
N ASN A 214 27.83 -31.09 18.08
CA ASN A 214 27.43 -31.14 16.67
C ASN A 214 26.03 -30.52 16.51
N PHE A 215 25.62 -30.02 15.33
CA PHE A 215 24.25 -29.46 15.16
C PHE A 215 23.20 -30.42 14.55
N SER A 216 23.55 -31.69 14.31
CA SER A 216 22.61 -32.70 13.74
C SER A 216 21.85 -33.48 14.83
N THR A 217 22.57 -33.92 15.86
CA THR A 217 22.09 -34.60 17.07
C THR A 217 22.95 -34.16 18.27
N PRO A 218 22.92 -32.87 18.66
CA PRO A 218 23.69 -32.35 19.80
C PRO A 218 23.38 -33.04 21.13
N GLY A 219 24.42 -33.24 21.94
CA GLY A 219 24.31 -33.45 23.39
C GLY A 219 24.21 -32.15 24.19
N ALA A 220 24.81 -31.05 23.71
CA ALA A 220 24.70 -29.72 24.35
C ALA A 220 24.96 -28.58 23.35
N VAL A 221 24.30 -27.43 23.56
CA VAL A 221 24.57 -26.19 22.80
C VAL A 221 24.60 -24.99 23.75
N SER A 222 25.68 -24.22 23.70
CA SER A 222 25.83 -22.94 24.40
C SER A 222 25.78 -21.78 23.40
N GLY A 223 25.29 -20.63 23.83
CA GLY A 223 25.55 -19.37 23.15
C GLY A 223 27.01 -18.97 23.30
N PHE A 224 27.52 -18.14 22.39
CA PHE A 224 28.80 -17.46 22.58
C PHE A 224 28.69 -15.97 22.23
N VAL A 225 29.51 -15.16 22.90
CA VAL A 225 29.83 -13.79 22.51
C VAL A 225 31.34 -13.72 22.29
N TYR A 226 31.79 -13.17 21.17
CA TYR A 226 33.21 -13.02 20.83
C TYR A 226 33.49 -11.59 20.34
N THR A 227 34.56 -10.98 20.83
CA THR A 227 35.02 -9.68 20.33
C THR A 227 36.19 -9.90 19.39
N ILE A 228 36.13 -9.35 18.16
CA ILE A 228 37.23 -9.44 17.17
C ILE A 228 38.54 -8.93 17.79
N GLY A 229 39.59 -9.77 17.72
CA GLY A 229 40.89 -9.48 18.34
C GLY A 229 40.94 -9.60 19.87
N GLY A 230 39.83 -9.98 20.51
CA GLY A 230 39.69 -10.17 21.96
C GLY A 230 39.30 -11.60 22.33
N THR A 231 38.56 -11.74 23.43
CA THR A 231 38.15 -13.03 24.02
C THR A 231 36.76 -13.47 23.58
N SER A 232 36.48 -14.78 23.71
CA SER A 232 35.14 -15.36 23.71
C SER A 232 34.61 -15.60 25.13
N THR A 233 33.32 -15.40 25.33
CA THR A 233 32.55 -15.75 26.52
C THR A 233 31.44 -16.72 26.11
N LEU A 234 31.30 -17.84 26.82
CA LEU A 234 30.17 -18.76 26.63
C LEU A 234 28.97 -18.33 27.48
N VAL A 235 27.77 -18.64 26.99
CA VAL A 235 26.49 -18.35 27.64
C VAL A 235 25.64 -19.61 27.56
N ASP A 236 25.55 -20.37 28.64
CA ASP A 236 24.79 -21.63 28.71
C ASP A 236 23.61 -21.54 29.70
N ALA A 237 22.63 -22.44 29.56
CA ALA A 237 21.41 -22.40 30.36
C ALA A 237 21.64 -22.74 31.85
N THR A 238 22.73 -23.41 32.21
CA THR A 238 23.07 -23.75 33.60
C THR A 238 23.58 -22.52 34.37
N VAL A 239 24.25 -21.60 33.68
CA VAL A 239 24.65 -20.29 34.23
C VAL A 239 23.58 -19.21 34.11
N VAL A 240 22.38 -19.52 33.62
CA VAL A 240 21.20 -18.63 33.62
C VAL A 240 20.16 -19.08 34.67
N PRO A 241 20.23 -18.59 35.93
CA PRO A 241 19.27 -18.76 37.02
C PRO A 241 17.76 -18.70 36.74
N ALA A 242 17.31 -18.14 35.61
CA ALA A 242 15.90 -18.22 35.21
C ALA A 242 15.50 -19.62 34.71
N PHE A 243 16.48 -20.43 34.27
CA PHE A 243 16.28 -21.66 33.51
C PHE A 243 17.09 -22.85 34.04
N ASN A 244 18.12 -22.62 34.86
CA ASN A 244 18.99 -23.68 35.39
C ASN A 244 18.26 -24.73 36.27
N VAL A 245 17.07 -24.40 36.80
CA VAL A 245 16.16 -25.33 37.50
C VAL A 245 15.09 -25.96 36.60
N ALA A 246 14.95 -25.49 35.36
CA ALA A 246 13.89 -25.90 34.42
C ALA A 246 14.28 -27.09 33.52
N GLY A 247 15.52 -27.59 33.61
CA GLY A 247 16.02 -28.69 32.77
C GLY A 247 16.34 -28.29 31.32
N LEU A 248 16.23 -27.00 30.99
CA LEU A 248 16.65 -26.46 29.70
C LEU A 248 18.18 -26.45 29.64
N SER A 249 18.76 -27.02 28.60
CA SER A 249 20.21 -27.27 28.46
C SER A 249 20.81 -26.73 27.16
N PHE A 250 19.95 -26.25 26.26
CA PHE A 250 20.32 -25.61 25.00
C PHE A 250 20.23 -24.11 25.14
N THR A 251 21.17 -23.37 24.56
CA THR A 251 21.17 -21.91 24.52
C THR A 251 21.62 -21.44 23.16
N GLN A 252 20.81 -20.60 22.51
CA GLN A 252 21.13 -20.03 21.21
C GLN A 252 21.00 -18.50 21.28
N LEU A 253 22.09 -17.78 21.03
CA LEU A 253 22.04 -16.34 20.79
C LEU A 253 21.75 -16.11 19.31
N THR A 254 20.70 -15.35 19.01
CA THR A 254 20.15 -15.17 17.66
C THR A 254 20.49 -13.81 17.05
N ALA A 255 20.56 -12.76 17.86
CA ALA A 255 20.91 -11.41 17.43
C ALA A 255 21.52 -10.59 18.58
N ILE A 256 21.98 -9.38 18.28
CA ILE A 256 22.56 -8.44 19.23
C ILE A 256 22.28 -7.00 18.78
N SER A 257 22.01 -6.12 19.74
CA SER A 257 21.67 -4.71 19.52
C SER A 257 22.75 -3.96 18.74
N GLY A 258 22.35 -2.90 18.03
CA GLY A 258 23.26 -2.09 17.20
C GLY A 258 24.45 -1.46 17.94
N ASN A 259 24.35 -1.27 19.26
CA ASN A 259 25.44 -0.79 20.13
C ASN A 259 26.33 -1.89 20.71
N GLY A 260 26.06 -3.18 20.44
CA GLY A 260 26.84 -4.31 20.95
C GLY A 260 26.65 -4.60 22.45
N ALA A 261 25.69 -3.96 23.11
CA ALA A 261 25.49 -4.09 24.56
C ALA A 261 24.57 -5.26 24.95
N ILE A 262 23.49 -5.51 24.19
CA ILE A 262 22.46 -6.49 24.54
C ILE A 262 22.36 -7.55 23.44
N ALA A 263 22.76 -8.78 23.74
CA ALA A 263 22.44 -9.95 22.93
C ALA A 263 21.04 -10.48 23.26
N ILE A 264 20.38 -11.11 22.29
CA ILE A 264 19.11 -11.82 22.48
C ILE A 264 19.23 -13.27 22.02
N GLY A 265 18.39 -14.12 22.59
CA GLY A 265 18.36 -15.53 22.28
C GLY A 265 17.18 -16.24 22.91
N TYR A 266 17.25 -17.57 22.89
CA TYR A 266 16.35 -18.44 23.64
C TYR A 266 17.10 -19.65 24.20
N VAL A 267 16.54 -20.24 25.26
CA VAL A 267 16.96 -21.54 25.79
C VAL A 267 15.86 -22.58 25.59
N SER A 268 16.20 -23.86 25.60
CA SER A 268 15.27 -24.97 25.34
C SER A 268 15.81 -26.30 25.88
N SER A 269 15.00 -27.36 25.91
CA SER A 269 15.47 -28.72 26.23
C SER A 269 16.10 -29.46 25.02
N SER A 270 15.88 -28.96 23.80
CA SER A 270 16.49 -29.46 22.56
C SER A 270 16.63 -28.35 21.50
N LEU A 271 17.10 -28.67 20.29
CA LEU A 271 17.05 -27.73 19.15
C LEU A 271 15.63 -27.49 18.57
N SER A 272 14.63 -28.30 18.96
CA SER A 272 13.28 -28.26 18.38
C SER A 272 12.24 -28.86 19.34
N SER A 273 12.00 -28.21 20.48
CA SER A 273 11.17 -28.78 21.56
C SER A 273 9.83 -28.08 21.78
N GLY A 274 9.62 -26.86 21.26
CA GLY A 274 8.36 -26.12 21.50
C GLY A 274 8.23 -25.61 22.94
N ASP A 275 9.34 -25.59 23.67
CA ASP A 275 9.50 -25.14 25.06
C ASP A 275 10.37 -23.88 25.17
N GLU A 276 10.74 -23.29 24.03
CA GLU A 276 11.74 -22.24 23.93
C GLU A 276 11.41 -21.06 24.86
N GLN A 277 12.39 -20.55 25.60
CA GLN A 277 12.22 -19.41 26.51
C GLN A 277 13.15 -18.27 26.09
N ALA A 278 12.58 -17.13 25.70
CA ALA A 278 13.34 -15.97 25.25
C ALA A 278 14.08 -15.28 26.39
N PHE A 279 15.30 -14.82 26.11
CA PHE A 279 16.09 -14.03 27.05
C PHE A 279 16.90 -12.93 26.37
N ARG A 280 17.30 -11.94 27.18
CA ARG A 280 18.34 -10.96 26.83
C ARG A 280 19.57 -11.15 27.72
N TYR A 281 20.74 -10.86 27.16
CA TYR A 281 22.04 -10.95 27.82
C TYR A 281 22.80 -9.65 27.62
N ASN A 282 23.17 -8.99 28.72
CA ASN A 282 24.05 -7.84 28.73
C ASN A 282 25.50 -8.31 28.63
N VAL A 283 26.15 -7.95 27.53
CA VAL A 283 27.55 -8.28 27.24
C VAL A 283 28.49 -7.67 28.28
N SER A 284 28.14 -6.50 28.83
CA SER A 284 28.89 -5.87 29.92
C SER A 284 28.44 -6.42 31.28
N GLY A 285 29.35 -7.07 32.01
CA GLY A 285 29.04 -7.68 33.31
C GLY A 285 28.33 -9.04 33.26
N ALA A 286 28.08 -9.58 32.06
CA ALA A 286 27.57 -10.93 31.82
C ALA A 286 26.25 -11.27 32.53
N THR A 287 25.31 -10.31 32.59
CA THR A 287 24.00 -10.51 33.24
C THR A 287 22.89 -10.85 32.23
N TYR A 288 21.92 -11.63 32.67
CA TYR A 288 20.82 -12.16 31.86
C TYR A 288 19.46 -11.77 32.46
N ALA A 289 18.43 -11.73 31.62
CA ALA A 289 17.05 -11.68 32.05
C ALA A 289 16.17 -12.46 31.06
N ALA A 290 15.33 -13.36 31.58
CA ALA A 290 14.23 -13.93 30.80
C ALA A 290 13.27 -12.82 30.38
N LEU A 291 12.69 -12.93 29.18
CA LEU A 291 11.64 -12.02 28.73
C LEU A 291 10.26 -12.46 29.23
N GLY A 292 10.12 -13.75 29.57
CA GLY A 292 8.85 -14.41 29.87
C GLY A 292 8.13 -14.87 28.61
N SER A 293 6.86 -15.24 28.77
CA SER A 293 5.93 -15.64 27.71
C SER A 293 4.55 -15.02 27.98
N LEU A 294 3.69 -14.97 26.95
CA LEU A 294 2.35 -14.37 27.05
C LEU A 294 1.41 -15.23 27.91
N SER A 295 1.51 -16.56 27.78
CA SER A 295 0.81 -17.52 28.64
C SER A 295 1.71 -17.98 29.79
N VAL A 296 1.14 -18.27 30.95
CA VAL A 296 1.90 -18.81 32.09
C VAL A 296 2.44 -20.20 31.75
N GLY A 297 3.77 -20.32 31.62
CA GLY A 297 4.43 -21.54 31.18
C GLY A 297 4.41 -21.76 29.65
N GLY A 298 4.02 -20.73 28.88
CA GLY A 298 4.10 -20.72 27.42
C GLY A 298 5.53 -20.59 26.90
N TRP A 299 5.70 -20.71 25.58
CA TRP A 299 6.99 -20.56 24.90
C TRP A 299 7.17 -19.15 24.36
N SER A 300 8.42 -18.71 24.19
CA SER A 300 8.78 -17.45 23.56
C SER A 300 10.15 -17.50 22.87
N ILE A 301 10.27 -16.81 21.74
CA ILE A 301 11.54 -16.61 21.02
C ILE A 301 11.74 -15.14 20.67
N ALA A 302 12.91 -14.60 21.03
CA ALA A 302 13.34 -13.28 20.60
C ALA A 302 13.94 -13.36 19.19
N ARG A 303 13.46 -12.51 18.28
CA ARG A 303 13.77 -12.55 16.84
C ARG A 303 14.57 -11.35 16.37
N ALA A 304 14.23 -10.16 16.84
CA ALA A 304 14.95 -8.93 16.53
C ALA A 304 15.03 -7.99 17.75
N ILE A 305 16.01 -7.08 17.71
CA ILE A 305 16.31 -6.10 18.76
C ILE A 305 16.74 -4.80 18.09
N ASN A 306 16.34 -3.64 18.65
CA ASN A 306 16.63 -2.33 18.08
C ASN A 306 18.09 -1.87 18.28
N SER A 307 18.44 -0.65 17.87
CA SER A 307 19.83 -0.20 17.80
C SER A 307 20.49 0.01 19.18
N ASP A 308 19.73 0.39 20.20
CA ASP A 308 20.23 0.60 21.56
C ASP A 308 19.98 -0.58 22.52
N GLY A 309 19.08 -1.50 22.16
CA GLY A 309 18.72 -2.68 22.93
C GLY A 309 17.58 -2.48 23.93
N SER A 310 16.86 -1.36 23.86
CA SER A 310 15.67 -1.07 24.68
C SER A 310 14.41 -1.82 24.24
N VAL A 311 14.28 -2.15 22.95
CA VAL A 311 13.12 -2.82 22.36
C VAL A 311 13.53 -4.13 21.70
N ILE A 312 12.89 -5.23 22.14
CA ILE A 312 13.06 -6.58 21.60
C ILE A 312 11.70 -7.03 21.05
N VAL A 313 11.69 -7.75 19.94
CA VAL A 313 10.47 -8.31 19.35
C VAL A 313 10.62 -9.78 19.00
N GLY A 314 9.49 -10.48 18.92
CA GLY A 314 9.47 -11.88 18.57
C GLY A 314 8.08 -12.49 18.62
N GLN A 315 8.03 -13.76 18.98
CA GLN A 315 6.80 -14.55 19.05
C GLN A 315 6.72 -15.32 20.37
N SER A 316 5.53 -15.39 20.96
CA SER A 316 5.22 -16.20 22.14
C SER A 316 3.82 -16.79 21.97
N ASP A 317 3.66 -18.09 22.20
CA ASP A 317 2.37 -18.80 22.09
C ASP A 317 1.60 -18.52 20.77
N ASN A 318 2.33 -18.50 19.65
CA ASN A 318 1.87 -18.13 18.30
C ASN A 318 1.51 -16.65 18.07
N GLN A 319 1.67 -15.76 19.06
CA GLN A 319 1.38 -14.33 18.93
C GLN A 319 2.66 -13.46 18.92
N ALA A 320 2.66 -12.42 18.10
CA ALA A 320 3.73 -11.43 18.04
C ALA A 320 3.80 -10.61 19.34
N PHE A 321 5.00 -10.32 19.83
CA PHE A 321 5.21 -9.47 21.02
C PHE A 321 6.23 -8.35 20.81
N LYS A 322 6.08 -7.28 21.60
CA LYS A 322 7.14 -6.32 21.94
C LYS A 322 7.52 -6.49 23.42
N TYR A 323 8.81 -6.65 23.70
CA TYR A 323 9.36 -6.54 25.05
C TYR A 323 10.08 -5.20 25.18
N GLN A 324 9.68 -4.41 26.17
CA GLN A 324 10.23 -3.09 26.48
C GLN A 324 10.10 -2.82 27.98
N ASP A 325 11.11 -2.19 28.59
CA ASP A 325 11.09 -1.74 30.00
C ASP A 325 10.67 -2.82 31.02
N GLY A 326 11.03 -4.08 30.75
CA GLY A 326 10.72 -5.23 31.60
C GLY A 326 9.35 -5.88 31.33
N THR A 327 8.52 -5.29 30.47
CA THR A 327 7.16 -5.75 30.15
C THR A 327 7.14 -6.43 28.78
N LEU A 328 6.48 -7.58 28.68
CA LEU A 328 6.19 -8.28 27.42
C LEU A 328 4.73 -7.99 27.03
N THR A 329 4.53 -7.33 25.89
CA THR A 329 3.22 -6.86 25.40
C THR A 329 2.85 -7.56 24.09
N PRO A 330 1.65 -8.16 23.96
CA PRO A 330 1.19 -8.72 22.69
C PRO A 330 0.85 -7.64 21.67
N LEU A 331 1.10 -7.90 20.38
CA LEU A 331 0.78 -6.96 19.28
C LEU A 331 -0.62 -7.18 18.68
N GLY A 332 -1.29 -8.30 19.02
CA GLY A 332 -2.55 -8.72 18.42
C GLY A 332 -2.36 -9.58 17.16
N PHE A 333 -3.37 -9.56 16.29
CA PHE A 333 -3.44 -10.26 15.00
C PHE A 333 -4.11 -9.34 13.97
N LEU A 334 -3.97 -9.63 12.69
CA LEU A 334 -4.82 -9.03 11.66
C LEU A 334 -6.19 -9.73 11.62
N GLY A 335 -7.27 -8.96 11.45
CA GLY A 335 -8.63 -9.48 11.25
C GLY A 335 -9.12 -10.40 12.38
N THR A 336 -9.36 -11.67 12.04
CA THR A 336 -9.75 -12.75 12.98
C THR A 336 -8.70 -13.86 13.03
N GLY A 337 -7.43 -13.53 12.77
CA GLY A 337 -6.29 -14.45 12.78
C GLY A 337 -5.95 -15.02 14.16
N ASP A 338 -5.23 -16.14 14.15
CA ASP A 338 -4.79 -16.90 15.34
C ASP A 338 -3.27 -17.15 15.38
N GLU A 339 -2.51 -16.57 14.45
CA GLU A 339 -1.04 -16.61 14.41
C GLU A 339 -0.49 -15.25 13.96
N SER A 340 0.43 -14.68 14.73
CA SER A 340 1.25 -13.53 14.34
C SER A 340 2.70 -13.69 14.83
N ASP A 341 3.64 -13.06 14.12
CA ASP A 341 5.07 -13.17 14.37
C ASP A 341 5.78 -11.84 14.04
N ALA A 342 6.44 -11.22 15.02
CA ALA A 342 7.25 -10.02 14.80
C ALA A 342 8.69 -10.41 14.44
N THR A 343 9.05 -10.23 13.17
CA THR A 343 10.35 -10.65 12.61
C THR A 343 11.40 -9.53 12.60
N GLY A 344 10.98 -8.26 12.67
CA GLY A 344 11.89 -7.11 12.65
C GLY A 344 11.40 -5.92 13.46
N VAL A 345 12.34 -5.10 13.93
CA VAL A 345 12.07 -3.84 14.64
C VAL A 345 13.00 -2.74 14.11
N SER A 346 12.43 -1.56 13.93
CA SER A 346 13.15 -0.33 13.53
C SER A 346 14.27 0.04 14.51
N ALA A 347 15.26 0.79 14.03
CA ALA A 347 16.44 1.16 14.81
C ALA A 347 16.13 1.93 16.10
N ASP A 348 15.05 2.73 16.12
CA ASP A 348 14.55 3.49 17.27
C ASP A 348 13.46 2.77 18.08
N GLY A 349 13.03 1.57 17.65
CA GLY A 349 12.00 0.78 18.34
C GLY A 349 10.55 1.24 18.13
N THR A 350 10.29 2.25 17.31
CA THR A 350 8.95 2.86 17.16
C THR A 350 8.02 2.06 16.24
N VAL A 351 8.57 1.43 15.21
CA VAL A 351 7.86 0.58 14.25
C VAL A 351 8.38 -0.86 14.32
N ILE A 352 7.45 -1.82 14.31
CA ILE A 352 7.69 -3.26 14.30
C ILE A 352 7.08 -3.84 13.03
N VAL A 353 7.72 -4.87 12.46
CA VAL A 353 7.28 -5.54 11.24
C VAL A 353 7.23 -7.05 11.43
N GLY A 354 6.36 -7.71 10.69
CA GLY A 354 6.12 -9.14 10.85
C GLY A 354 5.08 -9.68 9.90
N TYR A 355 4.53 -10.85 10.23
CA TYR A 355 3.39 -11.43 9.52
C TYR A 355 2.29 -11.87 10.48
N SER A 356 1.05 -11.90 9.99
CA SER A 356 -0.13 -12.44 10.69
C SER A 356 -1.01 -13.19 9.71
N ARG A 357 -1.70 -14.23 10.18
CA ARG A 357 -2.92 -14.70 9.49
C ARG A 357 -4.00 -13.62 9.61
N ILE A 358 -4.90 -13.54 8.63
CA ILE A 358 -6.11 -12.69 8.68
C ILE A 358 -7.33 -13.46 9.21
N THR A 359 -7.33 -14.79 9.09
CA THR A 359 -8.41 -15.67 9.54
C THR A 359 -7.86 -16.86 10.34
N SER A 360 -8.56 -17.24 11.41
CA SER A 360 -8.21 -18.41 12.20
C SER A 360 -8.23 -19.69 11.35
N GLY A 361 -7.24 -20.56 11.54
CA GLY A 361 -6.99 -21.74 10.71
C GLY A 361 -6.58 -21.45 9.26
N GLY A 362 -6.41 -20.18 8.87
CA GLY A 362 -6.04 -19.78 7.51
C GLY A 362 -4.64 -20.23 7.12
N ALA A 363 -4.46 -20.64 5.85
CA ALA A 363 -3.17 -21.05 5.31
C ALA A 363 -2.24 -19.86 4.98
N PHE A 364 -2.82 -18.70 4.67
CA PHE A 364 -2.12 -17.52 4.18
C PHE A 364 -1.73 -16.56 5.32
N ARG A 365 -0.59 -15.88 5.14
CA ARG A 365 -0.01 -14.94 6.11
C ARG A 365 0.29 -13.62 5.40
N HIS A 366 -0.30 -12.54 5.89
CA HIS A 366 -0.11 -11.19 5.38
C HIS A 366 0.99 -10.48 6.18
N ALA A 367 1.71 -9.57 5.54
CA ALA A 367 2.68 -8.72 6.23
C ALA A 367 1.96 -7.65 7.06
N PHE A 368 2.47 -7.32 8.25
CA PHE A 368 1.95 -6.22 9.05
C PHE A 368 2.99 -5.13 9.32
N VAL A 369 2.51 -3.89 9.40
CA VAL A 369 3.15 -2.84 10.20
C VAL A 369 2.51 -2.82 11.58
N TYR A 370 3.30 -2.66 12.63
CA TYR A 370 2.81 -2.32 13.97
C TYR A 370 3.49 -1.03 14.44
N ALA A 371 2.68 0.00 14.67
CA ALA A 371 3.11 1.33 15.08
C ALA A 371 1.93 2.06 15.74
N ASN A 372 2.19 3.09 16.55
CA ASN A 372 1.13 3.84 17.26
C ASN A 372 0.22 2.95 18.14
N GLN A 373 0.71 1.77 18.52
CA GLN A 373 0.04 0.65 19.22
C GLN A 373 -0.93 -0.19 18.37
N THR A 374 -0.97 0.02 17.05
CA THR A 374 -1.95 -0.57 16.13
C THR A 374 -1.26 -1.45 15.08
N MET A 375 -1.78 -2.65 14.84
CA MET A 375 -1.37 -3.53 13.73
C MET A 375 -2.17 -3.18 12.46
N LEU A 376 -1.53 -3.11 11.30
CA LEU A 376 -2.17 -2.76 10.02
C LEU A 376 -1.61 -3.62 8.88
N ASP A 377 -2.49 -4.08 7.98
CA ASP A 377 -2.13 -4.57 6.66
C ASP A 377 -2.00 -3.38 5.69
N ALA A 378 -0.87 -3.27 5.01
CA ALA A 378 -0.61 -2.18 4.08
C ALA A 378 -1.41 -2.31 2.76
N ASP A 379 -1.86 -3.49 2.38
CA ASP A 379 -2.73 -3.67 1.21
C ASP A 379 -4.15 -3.15 1.49
N GLU A 380 -4.72 -3.38 2.68
CA GLU A 380 -6.00 -2.76 3.07
C GLU A 380 -5.88 -1.23 3.26
N TRP A 381 -4.73 -0.74 3.69
CA TRP A 381 -4.46 0.70 3.69
C TRP A 381 -4.39 1.27 2.27
N LEU A 382 -3.69 0.61 1.34
CA LEU A 382 -3.66 0.99 -0.09
C LEU A 382 -5.06 0.96 -0.71
N ARG A 383 -5.90 -0.02 -0.34
CA ARG A 383 -7.29 -0.12 -0.80
C ARG A 383 -8.15 1.05 -0.32
N SER A 384 -7.87 1.64 0.84
CA SER A 384 -8.57 2.85 1.30
C SER A 384 -8.23 4.11 0.49
N LEU A 385 -7.20 4.08 -0.36
CA LEU A 385 -6.80 5.22 -1.19
C LEU A 385 -7.64 5.33 -2.48
N ASN A 386 -7.91 4.22 -3.16
CA ASN A 386 -8.43 4.22 -4.54
C ASN A 386 -9.76 3.51 -4.74
N GLY A 387 -10.63 4.18 -5.50
CA GLY A 387 -11.93 3.71 -5.99
C GLY A 387 -12.57 4.78 -6.89
N PRO A 388 -13.84 4.64 -7.30
CA PRO A 388 -14.67 5.73 -7.83
C PRO A 388 -15.06 6.76 -6.73
N SER A 389 -14.15 6.97 -5.79
CA SER A 389 -14.32 7.67 -4.51
C SER A 389 -13.12 8.57 -4.18
N SER A 390 -12.26 8.83 -5.17
CA SER A 390 -11.25 9.88 -5.06
C SER A 390 -11.92 11.26 -5.14
N LEU A 391 -11.35 12.27 -4.46
CA LEU A 391 -11.92 13.62 -4.43
C LEU A 391 -12.07 14.21 -5.85
N LEU A 392 -11.12 13.93 -6.76
CA LEU A 392 -11.19 14.36 -8.15
C LEU A 392 -12.35 13.72 -8.93
N ALA A 393 -12.60 12.41 -8.74
CA ALA A 393 -13.71 11.72 -9.39
C ALA A 393 -15.06 12.26 -8.91
N MET A 394 -15.24 12.35 -7.58
CA MET A 394 -16.48 12.86 -6.97
C MET A 394 -16.75 14.32 -7.36
N THR A 395 -15.73 15.18 -7.37
CA THR A 395 -15.87 16.59 -7.84
C THR A 395 -16.23 16.68 -9.32
N THR A 396 -15.70 15.77 -10.15
CA THR A 396 -15.98 15.75 -11.59
C THR A 396 -17.43 15.30 -11.86
N SER A 397 -17.98 14.35 -11.10
CA SER A 397 -19.41 14.02 -11.15
C SER A 397 -20.29 15.12 -10.56
N LEU A 398 -19.86 15.80 -9.48
CA LEU A 398 -20.59 16.96 -8.94
C LEU A 398 -20.66 18.12 -9.96
N ASN A 399 -19.63 18.33 -10.78
CA ASN A 399 -19.64 19.36 -11.82
C ASN A 399 -20.37 18.92 -13.11
N SER A 400 -20.54 17.62 -13.36
CA SER A 400 -21.39 17.16 -14.47
C SER A 400 -22.88 17.31 -14.16
N GLN A 401 -23.27 17.41 -12.88
CA GLN A 401 -24.67 17.63 -12.47
C GLN A 401 -25.31 18.89 -13.10
N PRO A 402 -24.77 20.12 -12.98
CA PRO A 402 -25.37 21.28 -13.64
C PRO A 402 -25.31 21.21 -15.17
N LEU A 403 -24.28 20.58 -15.75
CA LEU A 403 -24.14 20.39 -17.20
C LEU A 403 -25.20 19.44 -17.78
N GLU A 404 -25.46 18.32 -17.09
CA GLU A 404 -26.19 17.17 -17.62
C GLU A 404 -27.53 16.92 -16.90
N GLY A 405 -27.87 17.76 -15.92
CA GLY A 405 -29.19 17.92 -15.31
C GLY A 405 -30.11 18.77 -16.19
N ALA A 406 -30.55 19.94 -15.72
CA ALA A 406 -31.39 20.83 -16.53
C ALA A 406 -30.73 21.32 -17.84
N HIS A 407 -29.40 21.51 -17.87
CA HIS A 407 -28.68 21.89 -19.09
C HIS A 407 -28.32 20.71 -20.02
N HIS A 408 -28.85 19.50 -19.84
CA HIS A 408 -28.59 18.38 -20.76
C HIS A 408 -28.92 18.70 -22.22
N ARG A 409 -29.83 19.66 -22.46
CA ARG A 409 -30.23 20.21 -23.78
C ARG A 409 -30.01 21.72 -23.82
N PRO A 410 -29.74 22.32 -25.01
CA PRO A 410 -29.44 23.75 -25.11
C PRO A 410 -30.56 24.66 -24.62
N LEU A 411 -30.24 25.82 -24.07
CA LEU A 411 -31.19 26.87 -23.66
C LEU A 411 -32.12 27.27 -24.82
N MET A 412 -31.61 27.31 -26.05
CA MET A 412 -32.37 27.61 -27.28
C MET A 412 -33.40 26.52 -27.65
N SER A 413 -33.34 25.33 -27.05
CA SER A 413 -34.36 24.28 -27.24
C SER A 413 -35.66 24.53 -26.46
N TYR A 414 -35.60 25.41 -25.45
CA TYR A 414 -36.75 25.80 -24.63
C TYR A 414 -37.64 26.82 -25.35
N ASP A 415 -38.92 26.86 -24.98
CA ASP A 415 -39.86 27.82 -25.54
C ASP A 415 -39.53 29.24 -25.05
N ASN A 416 -39.24 30.16 -25.99
CA ASN A 416 -38.89 31.54 -25.66
C ASN A 416 -40.09 32.37 -25.17
N MET A 417 -41.30 31.81 -25.19
CA MET A 417 -42.56 32.45 -24.80
C MET A 417 -42.85 33.75 -25.57
N GLY A 418 -42.33 33.85 -26.80
CA GLY A 418 -42.47 35.04 -27.66
C GLY A 418 -41.61 36.23 -27.23
N LYS A 419 -40.78 36.08 -26.20
CA LYS A 419 -39.90 37.14 -25.66
C LYS A 419 -38.45 36.93 -26.09
N GLN A 420 -37.61 37.90 -25.75
CA GLN A 420 -36.16 37.80 -25.97
C GLN A 420 -35.40 37.46 -24.68
N SER A 421 -35.89 37.86 -23.51
CA SER A 421 -35.23 37.67 -22.23
C SER A 421 -35.93 36.60 -21.38
N GLN A 422 -35.15 35.80 -20.66
CA GLN A 422 -35.66 34.88 -19.64
C GLN A 422 -34.82 34.96 -18.36
N ALA A 423 -35.46 34.65 -17.23
CA ALA A 423 -34.80 34.31 -15.97
C ALA A 423 -35.30 32.95 -15.49
N TRP A 424 -34.44 32.17 -14.84
CA TRP A 424 -34.80 30.86 -14.30
C TRP A 424 -34.24 30.62 -12.90
N ALA A 425 -34.86 29.65 -12.23
CA ALA A 425 -34.30 28.98 -11.06
C ALA A 425 -34.44 27.46 -11.28
N THR A 426 -33.38 26.71 -11.00
CA THR A 426 -33.32 25.25 -11.15
C THR A 426 -32.87 24.61 -9.84
N GLY A 427 -33.38 23.42 -9.54
CA GLY A 427 -32.70 22.47 -8.65
C GLY A 427 -32.58 21.09 -9.31
N ASP A 428 -31.41 20.47 -9.19
CA ASP A 428 -31.14 19.11 -9.67
C ASP A 428 -30.76 18.18 -8.50
N PHE A 429 -31.13 16.92 -8.62
CA PHE A 429 -30.80 15.83 -7.70
C PHE A 429 -30.26 14.64 -8.49
N GLY A 430 -29.24 13.95 -7.95
CA GLY A 430 -28.63 12.78 -8.56
C GLY A 430 -28.20 11.79 -7.48
N THR A 431 -28.37 10.50 -7.75
CA THR A 431 -27.91 9.43 -6.88
C THR A 431 -27.33 8.27 -7.66
N SER A 432 -26.26 7.69 -7.10
CA SER A 432 -25.72 6.40 -7.52
C SER A 432 -25.73 5.43 -6.33
N SER A 433 -25.81 4.14 -6.63
CA SER A 433 -25.55 3.03 -5.72
C SER A 433 -24.88 1.82 -6.39
N ARG A 434 -24.69 1.84 -7.72
CA ARG A 434 -24.09 0.72 -8.48
C ARG A 434 -22.56 0.79 -8.63
N GLN A 435 -21.94 1.96 -8.40
CA GLN A 435 -20.48 2.14 -8.45
C GLN A 435 -19.92 2.83 -7.20
N SER A 436 -20.63 3.86 -6.73
CA SER A 436 -20.51 4.43 -5.39
C SER A 436 -21.91 4.60 -4.81
N ASP A 437 -22.03 4.57 -3.47
CA ASP A 437 -23.24 5.03 -2.79
C ASP A 437 -23.08 6.54 -2.57
N SER A 438 -23.83 7.32 -3.35
CA SER A 438 -23.67 8.77 -3.40
C SER A 438 -24.96 9.52 -3.69
N HIS A 439 -25.05 10.72 -3.14
CA HIS A 439 -26.17 11.66 -3.31
C HIS A 439 -25.59 13.04 -3.61
N MET A 440 -26.00 13.66 -4.72
CA MET A 440 -25.59 15.01 -5.08
C MET A 440 -26.78 15.90 -5.45
N THR A 441 -26.63 17.19 -5.16
CA THR A 441 -27.65 18.23 -5.39
C THR A 441 -27.01 19.48 -5.94
N SER A 442 -27.69 20.16 -6.85
CA SER A 442 -27.36 21.50 -7.32
C SER A 442 -28.58 22.40 -7.26
N GLY A 443 -28.35 23.71 -7.09
CA GLY A 443 -29.37 24.74 -7.20
C GLY A 443 -28.77 26.02 -7.76
N GLU A 444 -29.45 26.63 -8.73
CA GLU A 444 -28.95 27.79 -9.46
C GLU A 444 -30.05 28.80 -9.76
N ILE A 445 -29.61 30.03 -10.05
CA ILE A 445 -30.41 31.07 -10.69
C ILE A 445 -29.66 31.60 -11.90
N GLY A 446 -30.39 31.87 -12.99
CA GLY A 446 -29.80 32.30 -14.25
C GLY A 446 -30.67 33.25 -15.04
N VAL A 447 -30.05 33.90 -16.03
CA VAL A 447 -30.70 34.78 -17.01
C VAL A 447 -30.15 34.52 -18.40
N SER A 448 -31.02 34.62 -19.42
CA SER A 448 -30.61 34.52 -20.82
C SER A 448 -31.26 35.59 -21.69
N GLN A 449 -30.56 35.89 -22.78
CA GLN A 449 -30.93 36.89 -23.76
C GLN A 449 -30.80 36.32 -25.17
N THR A 450 -31.89 36.41 -25.92
CA THR A 450 -31.98 36.06 -27.33
C THR A 450 -31.60 37.27 -28.19
N TYR A 451 -30.89 36.99 -29.28
CA TYR A 451 -30.42 37.93 -30.29
C TYR A 451 -30.69 37.34 -31.69
N GLY A 452 -31.96 37.12 -32.01
CA GLY A 452 -32.38 36.48 -33.26
C GLY A 452 -32.10 34.98 -33.28
N ASP A 453 -31.01 34.58 -33.94
CA ASP A 453 -30.56 33.18 -34.04
C ASP A 453 -29.45 32.81 -33.04
N PHE A 454 -29.12 33.70 -32.11
CA PHE A 454 -28.16 33.48 -31.03
C PHE A 454 -28.85 33.62 -29.66
N VAL A 455 -28.47 32.81 -28.68
CA VAL A 455 -28.87 32.93 -27.27
C VAL A 455 -27.62 32.92 -26.41
N LEU A 456 -27.53 33.84 -25.46
CA LEU A 456 -26.51 33.85 -24.40
C LEU A 456 -27.20 33.73 -23.05
N GLY A 457 -26.81 32.73 -22.25
CA GLY A 457 -27.24 32.53 -20.87
C GLY A 457 -26.06 32.58 -19.89
N VAL A 458 -26.33 33.05 -18.67
CA VAL A 458 -25.42 32.95 -17.53
C VAL A 458 -26.18 32.57 -16.27
N ALA A 459 -25.59 31.71 -15.44
CA ALA A 459 -26.13 31.30 -14.16
C ALA A 459 -25.06 31.25 -13.07
N ALA A 460 -25.50 31.35 -11.83
CA ALA A 460 -24.70 31.12 -10.64
C ALA A 460 -25.44 30.15 -9.73
N GLY A 461 -24.72 29.18 -9.17
CA GLY A 461 -25.32 28.13 -8.36
C GLY A 461 -24.41 27.60 -7.26
N HIS A 462 -25.01 26.79 -6.40
CA HIS A 462 -24.36 26.02 -5.36
C HIS A 462 -24.61 24.54 -5.62
N ALA A 463 -23.63 23.68 -5.35
CA ALA A 463 -23.80 22.24 -5.44
C ALA A 463 -23.07 21.52 -4.31
N SER A 464 -23.62 20.38 -3.88
CA SER A 464 -23.03 19.52 -2.85
C SER A 464 -23.18 18.03 -3.19
N LEU A 465 -22.21 17.23 -2.73
CA LEU A 465 -22.16 15.79 -2.84
C LEU A 465 -21.84 15.17 -1.47
N ASN A 466 -22.52 14.08 -1.15
CA ASN A 466 -22.16 13.16 -0.07
C ASN A 466 -21.93 11.78 -0.69
N GLN A 467 -20.87 11.09 -0.27
CA GLN A 467 -20.56 9.74 -0.74
C GLN A 467 -19.90 8.92 0.37
N ASP A 468 -20.37 7.70 0.56
CA ASP A 468 -19.74 6.74 1.45
C ASP A 468 -18.47 6.14 0.81
N LEU A 469 -17.46 5.91 1.64
CA LEU A 469 -16.17 5.36 1.23
C LEU A 469 -16.00 3.94 1.77
N LEU A 470 -14.93 3.27 1.33
CA LEU A 470 -14.56 1.96 1.88
C LEU A 470 -14.34 2.05 3.40
N PHE A 471 -14.58 0.92 4.07
CA PHE A 471 -14.36 0.72 5.50
C PHE A 471 -15.13 1.70 6.41
N GLY A 472 -16.30 2.19 5.98
CA GLY A 472 -17.13 3.12 6.77
C GLY A 472 -16.59 4.55 6.81
N GLY A 473 -15.67 4.90 5.89
CA GLY A 473 -15.34 6.28 5.62
C GLY A 473 -16.47 7.02 4.89
N ASN A 474 -16.34 8.34 4.76
CA ASN A 474 -17.28 9.20 4.04
C ASN A 474 -16.55 10.44 3.50
N ALA A 475 -17.09 11.04 2.44
CA ALA A 475 -16.66 12.33 1.93
C ALA A 475 -17.87 13.26 1.71
N HIS A 476 -17.68 14.53 2.06
CA HIS A 476 -18.58 15.62 1.73
C HIS A 476 -17.84 16.64 0.85
N ILE A 477 -18.51 17.11 -0.20
CA ILE A 477 -18.01 18.18 -1.07
C ILE A 477 -19.11 19.21 -1.21
N SER A 478 -18.81 20.50 -1.04
CA SER A 478 -19.78 21.58 -1.34
C SER A 478 -19.09 22.84 -1.85
N GLY A 479 -19.81 23.65 -2.62
CA GLY A 479 -19.19 24.80 -3.29
C GLY A 479 -20.07 25.49 -4.30
N ASN A 480 -19.52 26.53 -4.92
CA ASN A 480 -20.24 27.44 -5.81
C ASN A 480 -19.68 27.39 -7.22
N TYR A 481 -20.55 27.48 -8.22
CA TYR A 481 -20.20 27.46 -9.62
C TYR A 481 -20.82 28.63 -10.39
N LEU A 482 -20.17 28.99 -11.49
CA LEU A 482 -20.67 29.87 -12.53
C LEU A 482 -20.82 29.06 -13.82
N LEU A 483 -21.95 29.24 -14.50
CA LEU A 483 -22.25 28.65 -15.80
C LEU A 483 -22.46 29.77 -16.82
N ALA A 484 -21.91 29.58 -18.02
CA ALA A 484 -22.20 30.42 -19.18
C ALA A 484 -22.49 29.53 -20.40
N GLU A 485 -23.55 29.83 -21.13
CA GLU A 485 -24.01 29.04 -22.27
C GLU A 485 -24.28 29.94 -23.48
N ALA A 486 -23.76 29.54 -24.63
CA ALA A 486 -23.86 30.28 -25.88
C ALA A 486 -24.35 29.36 -27.00
N ASP A 487 -25.60 29.56 -27.43
CA ASP A 487 -26.25 28.77 -28.46
C ASP A 487 -26.38 29.57 -29.76
N THR A 488 -26.12 28.95 -30.90
CA THR A 488 -26.34 29.52 -32.23
C THR A 488 -27.09 28.56 -33.14
N ARG A 489 -28.11 29.06 -33.83
CA ARG A 489 -28.86 28.32 -34.85
C ARG A 489 -28.15 28.40 -36.19
N LEU A 490 -27.98 27.26 -36.85
CA LEU A 490 -27.28 27.18 -38.12
C LEU A 490 -28.11 27.77 -39.29
N ALA A 491 -27.49 27.82 -40.48
CA ALA A 491 -28.10 28.41 -41.67
C ALA A 491 -29.37 27.69 -42.15
N ASP A 492 -29.56 26.42 -41.75
CA ASP A 492 -30.76 25.62 -42.04
C ASP A 492 -32.01 26.04 -41.24
N LYS A 493 -31.82 26.84 -40.17
CA LYS A 493 -32.85 27.26 -39.21
C LYS A 493 -33.51 26.12 -38.42
N GLU A 494 -32.86 24.96 -38.33
CA GLU A 494 -33.30 23.86 -37.45
C GLU A 494 -32.17 23.35 -36.53
N SER A 495 -30.92 23.25 -36.99
CA SER A 495 -29.80 22.76 -36.17
C SER A 495 -29.29 23.82 -35.19
N ILE A 496 -28.84 23.39 -34.01
CA ILE A 496 -28.29 24.24 -32.94
C ILE A 496 -26.88 23.78 -32.59
N VAL A 497 -25.93 24.71 -32.52
CA VAL A 497 -24.62 24.50 -31.87
C VAL A 497 -24.62 25.22 -30.54
N SER A 498 -24.25 24.52 -29.47
CA SER A 498 -24.21 25.02 -28.10
C SER A 498 -22.81 24.88 -27.52
N LEU A 499 -22.31 25.93 -26.87
CA LEU A 499 -21.11 25.92 -26.05
C LEU A 499 -21.50 26.23 -24.61
N VAL A 500 -21.28 25.28 -23.69
CA VAL A 500 -21.45 25.48 -22.26
C VAL A 500 -20.09 25.49 -21.57
N LEU A 501 -19.86 26.50 -20.74
CA LEU A 501 -18.69 26.65 -19.88
C LEU A 501 -19.15 26.64 -18.43
N VAL A 502 -18.55 25.81 -17.59
CA VAL A 502 -18.80 25.78 -16.14
C VAL A 502 -17.47 25.87 -15.39
N HIS A 503 -17.40 26.75 -14.40
CA HIS A 503 -16.26 26.87 -13.48
C HIS A 503 -16.75 26.86 -12.04
N GLY A 504 -16.22 25.96 -11.22
CA GLY A 504 -16.63 25.77 -9.83
C GLY A 504 -15.46 25.72 -8.87
N ASN A 505 -15.69 26.26 -7.67
CA ASN A 505 -14.77 26.21 -6.54
C ASN A 505 -15.51 25.58 -5.35
N TYR A 506 -14.92 24.53 -4.79
CA TYR A 506 -15.51 23.68 -3.76
C TYR A 506 -14.51 23.43 -2.65
N ASP A 507 -15.01 23.13 -1.46
CA ASP A 507 -14.25 22.56 -0.36
C ASP A 507 -14.71 21.11 -0.15
N ALA A 508 -13.78 20.23 0.21
CA ALA A 508 -14.09 18.86 0.61
C ALA A 508 -13.58 18.53 2.00
N ASP A 509 -14.40 17.83 2.77
CA ASP A 509 -14.06 17.13 3.99
C ASP A 509 -14.10 15.62 3.73
N THR A 510 -13.08 14.88 4.17
CA THR A 510 -13.03 13.42 4.03
C THR A 510 -12.63 12.74 5.34
N THR A 511 -13.32 11.63 5.64
CA THR A 511 -12.98 10.67 6.68
C THR A 511 -12.62 9.35 6.00
N ARG A 512 -11.33 9.08 5.81
CA ARG A 512 -10.84 7.82 5.21
C ARG A 512 -10.74 6.74 6.30
N GLY A 513 -11.53 5.67 6.15
CA GLY A 513 -11.42 4.47 6.99
C GLY A 513 -10.38 3.49 6.46
N TYR A 514 -9.80 2.66 7.33
CA TYR A 514 -8.93 1.54 6.97
C TYR A 514 -8.98 0.43 8.04
N VAL A 515 -8.75 -0.81 7.64
CA VAL A 515 -8.83 -1.99 8.54
C VAL A 515 -7.52 -2.18 9.30
N THR A 516 -7.62 -2.35 10.62
CA THR A 516 -6.50 -2.66 11.53
C THR A 516 -6.74 -3.97 12.25
N GLY A 517 -5.73 -4.50 12.95
CA GLY A 517 -5.87 -5.65 13.85
C GLY A 517 -6.80 -5.40 15.05
N SER A 518 -7.17 -4.15 15.30
CA SER A 518 -8.17 -3.72 16.29
C SER A 518 -9.56 -3.43 15.69
N GLY A 519 -9.77 -3.70 14.39
CA GLY A 519 -10.97 -3.30 13.64
C GLY A 519 -10.75 -2.06 12.78
N THR A 520 -11.82 -1.38 12.36
CA THR A 520 -11.69 -0.15 11.56
C THR A 520 -11.11 1.01 12.38
N ASP A 521 -10.17 1.74 11.78
CA ASP A 521 -9.68 3.04 12.25
C ASP A 521 -9.89 4.10 11.14
N THR A 522 -9.84 5.39 11.48
CA THR A 522 -10.16 6.49 10.54
C THR A 522 -9.23 7.70 10.68
N SER A 523 -8.81 8.26 9.56
CA SER A 523 -8.09 9.54 9.47
C SER A 523 -8.93 10.58 8.72
N ARG A 524 -8.78 11.86 9.06
CA ARG A 524 -9.61 12.96 8.55
C ARG A 524 -8.79 14.06 7.91
N GLY A 525 -9.15 14.49 6.71
CA GLY A 525 -8.51 15.60 6.01
C GLY A 525 -9.52 16.49 5.31
N SER A 526 -9.10 17.68 4.90
CA SER A 526 -9.90 18.57 4.07
C SER A 526 -9.04 19.29 3.04
N THR A 527 -9.61 19.65 1.90
CA THR A 527 -8.88 20.33 0.82
C THR A 527 -9.77 21.22 -0.06
N GLY A 528 -9.15 22.21 -0.70
CA GLY A 528 -9.75 23.03 -1.74
C GLY A 528 -9.76 22.32 -3.09
N LEU A 529 -10.86 22.47 -3.82
CA LEU A 529 -11.13 21.83 -5.10
C LEU A 529 -11.56 22.88 -6.13
N LYS A 530 -11.07 22.74 -7.36
CA LYS A 530 -11.41 23.62 -8.47
C LYS A 530 -11.67 22.78 -9.71
N THR A 531 -12.67 23.16 -10.49
CA THR A 531 -13.04 22.45 -11.72
C THR A 531 -13.36 23.43 -12.84
N SER A 532 -13.14 23.02 -14.08
CA SER A 532 -13.44 23.81 -15.27
C SER A 532 -13.82 22.88 -16.41
N SER A 533 -15.05 23.01 -16.88
CA SER A 533 -15.63 22.22 -17.96
C SER A 533 -15.95 23.09 -19.16
N ALA A 534 -15.70 22.55 -20.35
CA ALA A 534 -16.21 23.06 -21.61
C ALA A 534 -16.90 21.93 -22.38
N ARG A 535 -18.19 22.10 -22.70
CA ARG A 535 -18.98 21.20 -23.54
C ARG A 535 -19.35 21.89 -24.84
N LEU A 536 -18.95 21.29 -25.96
CA LEU A 536 -19.48 21.62 -27.28
C LEU A 536 -20.56 20.59 -27.66
N ARG A 537 -21.73 21.04 -28.09
CA ARG A 537 -22.86 20.19 -28.50
C ARG A 537 -23.41 20.67 -29.85
N LEU A 538 -23.84 19.72 -30.68
CA LEU A 538 -24.56 19.93 -31.94
C LEU A 538 -25.84 19.11 -31.92
N ASP A 539 -26.97 19.78 -32.01
CA ASP A 539 -28.30 19.22 -32.26
C ASP A 539 -28.64 19.40 -33.75
N GLY A 540 -29.03 18.33 -34.42
CA GLY A 540 -29.33 18.33 -35.86
C GLY A 540 -30.78 18.76 -36.22
N PRO A 541 -31.13 18.75 -37.52
CA PRO A 541 -32.45 19.17 -37.98
C PRO A 541 -33.55 18.19 -37.56
N ALA A 542 -34.72 18.71 -37.21
CA ALA A 542 -35.76 17.97 -36.49
C ALA A 542 -36.62 17.11 -37.44
N GLN A 543 -36.37 15.81 -37.48
CA GLN A 543 -37.04 14.87 -38.36
C GLN A 543 -38.48 14.63 -37.89
N LYS A 544 -39.48 15.06 -38.67
CA LYS A 544 -40.91 14.97 -38.34
C LYS A 544 -41.50 13.66 -38.87
N PHE A 545 -42.16 12.89 -37.99
CA PHE A 545 -42.81 11.61 -38.35
C PHE A 545 -44.32 11.80 -38.53
N ILE A 546 -44.94 12.57 -37.63
CA ILE A 546 -46.32 13.07 -37.72
C ILE A 546 -46.35 14.51 -37.19
N SER A 547 -47.46 15.23 -37.38
CA SER A 547 -47.60 16.64 -36.99
C SER A 547 -47.24 16.96 -35.54
N ALA A 548 -47.43 16.00 -34.62
CA ALA A 548 -47.13 16.13 -33.20
C ALA A 548 -45.80 15.51 -32.76
N VAL A 549 -45.07 14.77 -33.62
CA VAL A 549 -43.86 14.00 -33.23
C VAL A 549 -42.68 14.28 -34.17
N SER A 550 -41.57 14.70 -33.59
CA SER A 550 -40.27 14.81 -34.27
C SER A 550 -39.14 14.20 -33.44
N ALA A 551 -38.01 13.86 -34.07
CA ALA A 551 -36.77 13.51 -33.36
C ALA A 551 -35.59 14.32 -33.87
N THR A 552 -34.73 14.73 -32.94
CA THR A 552 -33.49 15.47 -33.19
C THR A 552 -32.32 14.60 -32.74
N PRO A 553 -31.42 14.19 -33.64
CA PRO A 553 -30.15 13.58 -33.25
C PRO A 553 -29.21 14.64 -32.69
N PHE A 554 -28.36 14.27 -31.73
CA PHE A 554 -27.33 15.16 -31.21
C PHE A 554 -26.01 14.43 -30.95
N ILE A 555 -24.93 15.21 -30.94
CA ILE A 555 -23.60 14.80 -30.49
C ILE A 555 -23.03 15.89 -29.58
N SER A 556 -22.34 15.50 -28.51
CA SER A 556 -21.57 16.43 -27.67
C SER A 556 -20.21 15.87 -27.30
N TYR A 557 -19.31 16.78 -26.91
CA TYR A 557 -18.01 16.48 -26.33
C TYR A 557 -17.74 17.45 -25.18
N THR A 558 -17.41 16.91 -24.01
CA THR A 558 -17.12 17.62 -22.77
C THR A 558 -15.69 17.30 -22.33
N ALA A 559 -14.88 18.35 -22.12
CA ALA A 559 -13.62 18.23 -21.42
C ALA A 559 -13.76 18.91 -20.04
N THR A 560 -13.41 18.19 -18.96
CA THR A 560 -13.51 18.67 -17.57
C THR A 560 -12.17 18.50 -16.87
N ARG A 561 -11.50 19.61 -16.59
CA ARG A 561 -10.26 19.64 -15.80
C ARG A 561 -10.59 19.91 -14.34
N THR A 562 -10.17 19.02 -13.45
CA THR A 562 -10.42 19.11 -12.00
C THR A 562 -9.09 19.03 -11.24
N THR A 563 -8.88 19.92 -10.29
CA THR A 563 -7.67 20.00 -9.45
C THR A 563 -8.02 20.00 -7.97
N ALA A 564 -7.24 19.28 -7.16
CA ALA A 564 -7.28 19.29 -5.70
C ALA A 564 -6.00 19.90 -5.15
N ASP A 565 -6.12 20.81 -4.17
CA ASP A 565 -4.96 21.35 -3.47
C ASP A 565 -4.34 20.26 -2.54
N ALA A 566 -3.06 20.41 -2.19
CA ALA A 566 -2.35 19.44 -1.34
C ALA A 566 -2.90 19.47 0.09
N TYR A 567 -3.09 18.30 0.71
CA TYR A 567 -3.66 18.19 2.07
C TYR A 567 -3.00 17.11 2.92
N ALA A 568 -3.16 17.24 4.24
CA ALA A 568 -2.71 16.27 5.22
C ALA A 568 -3.86 15.85 6.13
N GLU A 569 -3.95 14.56 6.41
CA GLU A 569 -4.92 14.01 7.34
C GLU A 569 -4.44 14.12 8.79
N THR A 570 -5.40 14.05 9.71
CA THR A 570 -5.21 14.05 11.15
C THR A 570 -6.08 12.97 11.80
N GLY A 571 -5.68 12.50 12.98
CA GLY A 571 -6.35 11.39 13.66
C GLY A 571 -6.10 10.02 13.01
N GLY A 572 -6.54 8.97 13.72
CA GLY A 572 -6.23 7.58 13.39
C GLY A 572 -4.75 7.21 13.57
N SER A 573 -4.46 5.92 13.43
CA SER A 573 -3.12 5.34 13.64
C SER A 573 -2.20 5.53 12.44
N PHE A 574 -2.75 5.71 11.22
CA PHE A 574 -2.00 5.78 9.96
C PHE A 574 -2.54 6.87 9.01
N PRO A 575 -2.51 8.16 9.42
CA PRO A 575 -2.83 9.27 8.54
C PRO A 575 -1.82 9.39 7.38
N ALA A 576 -2.29 9.97 6.28
CA ALA A 576 -1.53 10.28 5.07
C ALA A 576 -1.43 11.79 4.82
N SER A 577 -0.44 12.18 4.02
CA SER A 577 -0.37 13.48 3.34
C SER A 577 -0.32 13.25 1.83
N PHE A 578 -1.07 14.06 1.09
CA PHE A 578 -1.26 13.95 -0.34
C PHE A 578 -0.71 15.19 -1.05
N GLY A 579 -0.05 14.99 -2.18
CA GLY A 579 0.33 16.08 -3.07
C GLY A 579 -0.89 16.77 -3.68
N ALA A 580 -0.69 17.95 -4.27
CA ALA A 580 -1.71 18.54 -5.13
C ALA A 580 -1.96 17.61 -6.33
N GLN A 581 -3.21 17.50 -6.77
CA GLN A 581 -3.62 16.54 -7.80
C GLN A 581 -4.38 17.21 -8.93
N GLU A 582 -4.36 16.58 -10.11
CA GLU A 582 -5.07 17.02 -11.30
C GLU A 582 -5.58 15.81 -12.09
N HIS A 583 -6.77 15.93 -12.67
CA HIS A 583 -7.26 15.02 -13.71
C HIS A 583 -8.01 15.81 -14.80
N THR A 584 -7.99 15.31 -16.03
CA THR A 584 -8.81 15.86 -17.13
C THR A 584 -9.68 14.77 -17.72
N ALA A 585 -10.95 14.74 -17.29
CA ALA A 585 -11.95 13.85 -17.84
C ALA A 585 -12.40 14.29 -19.24
N GLN A 586 -12.63 13.34 -20.13
CA GLN A 586 -13.01 13.58 -21.52
C GLN A 586 -14.18 12.67 -21.87
N GLU A 587 -15.34 13.25 -22.16
CA GLU A 587 -16.59 12.53 -22.38
C GLU A 587 -17.24 12.93 -23.71
N GLY A 588 -17.60 11.97 -24.55
CA GLY A 588 -18.43 12.17 -25.72
C GLY A 588 -19.83 11.61 -25.49
N ARG A 589 -20.85 12.23 -26.08
CA ARG A 589 -22.21 11.68 -26.10
C ARG A 589 -22.77 11.69 -27.51
N LEU A 590 -23.49 10.63 -27.86
CA LEU A 590 -24.26 10.51 -29.10
C LEU A 590 -25.68 10.06 -28.72
N GLY A 591 -26.68 10.83 -29.13
CA GLY A 591 -28.06 10.56 -28.71
C GLY A 591 -29.12 11.07 -29.67
N VAL A 592 -30.36 10.83 -29.27
CA VAL A 592 -31.56 11.32 -29.97
C VAL A 592 -32.60 11.75 -28.94
N THR A 593 -33.18 12.93 -29.16
CA THR A 593 -34.30 13.44 -28.39
C THR A 593 -35.55 13.43 -29.26
N ALA A 594 -36.50 12.57 -28.90
CA ALA A 594 -37.85 12.54 -29.47
C ALA A 594 -38.74 13.56 -28.74
N LYS A 595 -39.42 14.42 -29.48
CA LYS A 595 -40.32 15.47 -28.97
C LYS A 595 -41.76 15.17 -29.38
N TYR A 596 -42.68 15.18 -28.42
CA TYR A 596 -44.11 15.04 -28.63
C TYR A 596 -44.87 16.28 -28.11
N VAL A 597 -45.58 16.96 -29.01
CA VAL A 597 -46.44 18.10 -28.65
C VAL A 597 -47.81 17.57 -28.23
N ALA A 598 -47.98 17.36 -26.92
CA ALA A 598 -49.23 16.85 -26.34
C ALA A 598 -50.36 17.90 -26.32
N SER A 599 -50.01 19.18 -26.18
CA SER A 599 -50.96 20.31 -26.27
C SER A 599 -50.21 21.62 -26.61
N PRO A 600 -50.92 22.74 -26.88
CA PRO A 600 -50.29 24.06 -27.01
C PRO A 600 -49.57 24.57 -25.75
N SER A 601 -49.84 23.97 -24.58
CA SER A 601 -49.18 24.28 -23.31
C SER A 601 -48.25 23.18 -22.81
N THR A 602 -48.25 21.97 -23.39
CA THR A 602 -47.48 20.82 -22.91
C THR A 602 -46.71 20.14 -24.04
N THR A 603 -45.38 20.13 -23.92
CA THR A 603 -44.49 19.25 -24.69
C THR A 603 -43.93 18.17 -23.77
N LEU A 604 -43.86 16.94 -24.26
CA LEU A 604 -43.11 15.85 -23.66
C LEU A 604 -41.86 15.59 -24.51
N LEU A 605 -40.73 15.26 -23.90
CA LEU A 605 -39.55 14.77 -24.61
C LEU A 605 -39.08 13.44 -24.03
N PHE A 606 -38.43 12.64 -24.85
CA PHE A 606 -37.74 11.41 -24.47
C PHE A 606 -36.37 11.39 -25.12
N THR A 607 -35.33 11.19 -24.32
CA THR A 607 -33.94 11.18 -24.76
C THR A 607 -33.35 9.78 -24.59
N ALA A 608 -32.57 9.32 -25.57
CA ALA A 608 -31.73 8.14 -25.45
C ALA A 608 -30.31 8.50 -25.95
N GLU A 609 -29.30 8.27 -25.11
CA GLU A 609 -27.91 8.61 -25.39
C GLU A 609 -26.93 7.49 -24.99
N TRP A 610 -25.88 7.32 -25.80
CA TRP A 610 -24.66 6.60 -25.46
C TRP A 610 -23.60 7.62 -25.05
N ILE A 611 -22.94 7.35 -23.93
CA ILE A 611 -21.89 8.15 -23.31
C ILE A 611 -20.61 7.33 -23.38
N HIS A 612 -19.52 7.95 -23.84
CA HIS A 612 -18.21 7.33 -23.97
C HIS A 612 -17.12 8.17 -23.30
N ARG A 613 -16.22 7.53 -22.54
CA ARG A 613 -15.09 8.17 -21.85
C ARG A 613 -13.78 7.90 -22.58
N PHE A 614 -13.07 8.99 -22.90
CA PHE A 614 -11.78 8.98 -23.61
C PHE A 614 -10.57 9.16 -22.68
N ASP A 615 -10.78 9.56 -21.42
CA ASP A 615 -9.73 9.59 -20.40
C ASP A 615 -9.46 8.20 -19.81
N ASP A 616 -8.20 7.98 -19.44
CA ASP A 616 -7.70 6.71 -18.92
C ASP A 616 -7.77 6.63 -17.38
N ALA A 617 -6.89 5.86 -16.77
CA ALA A 617 -6.79 5.71 -15.32
C ALA A 617 -6.32 6.98 -14.58
N GLY A 618 -5.77 7.98 -15.28
CA GLY A 618 -5.07 9.11 -14.69
C GLY A 618 -3.78 8.70 -13.97
N GLU A 619 -3.15 9.65 -13.28
CA GLU A 619 -2.03 9.34 -12.39
C GLU A 619 -2.50 8.65 -11.10
N GLY A 620 -1.67 7.76 -10.56
CA GLY A 620 -1.98 7.04 -9.31
C GLY A 620 -1.90 7.95 -8.08
N LEU A 621 -2.83 7.76 -7.14
CA LEU A 621 -2.83 8.48 -5.87
C LEU A 621 -1.57 8.12 -5.06
N THR A 622 -0.76 9.13 -4.77
CA THR A 622 0.46 8.98 -3.96
C THR A 622 0.25 9.61 -2.59
N ALA A 623 0.40 8.79 -1.56
CA ALA A 623 0.10 9.08 -0.16
C ALA A 623 1.37 8.89 0.69
N THR A 624 1.76 9.91 1.46
CA THR A 624 2.92 9.84 2.36
C THR A 624 2.48 9.80 3.81
N SER A 625 2.69 8.67 4.48
CA SER A 625 2.44 8.53 5.92
C SER A 625 3.74 8.71 6.72
N SER A 626 3.64 9.31 7.91
CA SER A 626 4.76 9.44 8.86
C SER A 626 5.34 8.10 9.31
N THR A 627 4.49 7.06 9.36
CA THR A 627 4.89 5.70 9.71
C THR A 627 5.29 4.89 8.47
N MET A 628 4.45 4.90 7.44
CA MET A 628 4.62 3.98 6.31
C MET A 628 5.58 4.52 5.24
N GLY A 629 5.85 5.82 5.20
CA GLY A 629 6.52 6.47 4.07
C GLY A 629 5.56 6.70 2.91
N THR A 630 6.12 6.89 1.71
CA THR A 630 5.35 7.18 0.49
C THR A 630 4.90 5.90 -0.21
N LEU A 631 3.58 5.74 -0.37
CA LEU A 631 2.90 4.64 -1.02
C LEU A 631 2.08 5.17 -2.19
N THR A 632 2.07 4.46 -3.31
CA THR A 632 1.33 4.85 -4.52
C THR A 632 0.35 3.76 -4.92
N ALA A 633 -0.92 4.11 -5.09
CA ALA A 633 -1.97 3.22 -5.58
C ALA A 633 -2.31 3.58 -7.04
N THR A 634 -2.35 2.59 -7.93
CA THR A 634 -2.62 2.76 -9.36
C THR A 634 -4.00 3.35 -9.61
N GLY A 635 -4.09 4.36 -10.48
CA GLY A 635 -5.35 4.97 -10.90
C GLY A 635 -6.35 3.95 -11.44
N ILE A 636 -7.64 4.30 -11.42
CA ILE A 636 -8.73 3.42 -11.86
C ILE A 636 -9.44 4.11 -13.02
N ALA A 637 -9.41 3.48 -14.19
CA ALA A 637 -10.07 4.00 -15.38
C ALA A 637 -11.60 4.10 -15.16
N PRO A 638 -12.25 5.15 -15.69
CA PRO A 638 -13.70 5.25 -15.66
C PRO A 638 -14.33 4.09 -16.44
N THR A 639 -15.60 3.79 -16.18
CA THR A 639 -16.37 2.91 -17.07
C THR A 639 -16.50 3.58 -18.43
N ALA A 640 -15.90 2.96 -19.45
CA ALA A 640 -15.74 3.54 -20.78
C ALA A 640 -17.07 3.86 -21.47
N ASP A 641 -18.09 3.01 -21.29
CA ASP A 641 -19.37 3.11 -21.98
C ASP A 641 -20.55 3.08 -21.00
N GLN A 642 -21.42 4.08 -21.07
CA GLN A 642 -22.66 4.16 -20.29
C GLN A 642 -23.83 4.51 -21.23
N ALA A 643 -24.99 3.87 -21.05
CA ALA A 643 -26.23 4.28 -21.71
C ALA A 643 -27.07 5.11 -20.74
N ARG A 644 -27.74 6.16 -21.22
CA ARG A 644 -28.64 7.01 -20.42
C ARG A 644 -29.93 7.30 -21.17
N PHE A 645 -31.03 7.29 -20.44
CA PHE A 645 -32.37 7.56 -20.95
C PHE A 645 -32.99 8.70 -20.15
N GLY A 646 -33.63 9.64 -20.82
CA GLY A 646 -34.26 10.84 -20.24
C GLY A 646 -35.73 10.95 -20.61
N PHE A 647 -36.51 11.60 -19.75
CA PHE A 647 -37.88 12.01 -20.01
C PHE A 647 -38.13 13.40 -19.44
N ASP A 648 -38.74 14.27 -20.24
CA ASP A 648 -38.97 15.67 -19.92
C ASP A 648 -40.43 16.05 -20.09
N ILE A 649 -40.88 16.97 -19.23
CA ILE A 649 -42.15 17.67 -19.34
C ILE A 649 -41.85 19.17 -19.38
N ASP A 650 -42.25 19.83 -20.47
CA ASP A 650 -42.28 21.28 -20.61
C ASP A 650 -43.74 21.74 -20.56
N HIS A 651 -44.14 22.45 -19.50
CA HIS A 651 -45.53 22.90 -19.29
C HIS A 651 -45.64 24.40 -19.03
N LYS A 652 -46.41 25.11 -19.87
CA LYS A 652 -46.67 26.54 -19.75
C LYS A 652 -47.71 26.81 -18.67
N LEU A 653 -47.27 27.38 -17.54
CA LEU A 653 -48.12 27.84 -16.44
C LEU A 653 -48.81 29.18 -16.77
N SER A 654 -48.21 29.99 -17.64
CA SER A 654 -48.80 31.23 -18.16
C SER A 654 -48.26 31.54 -19.57
N ALA A 655 -48.66 32.67 -20.16
CA ALA A 655 -48.06 33.14 -21.40
C ALA A 655 -46.55 33.43 -21.27
N ASP A 656 -46.10 33.85 -20.08
CA ASP A 656 -44.72 34.25 -19.76
C ASP A 656 -44.04 33.30 -18.75
N THR A 657 -44.57 32.10 -18.50
CA THR A 657 -44.01 31.17 -17.49
C THR A 657 -44.06 29.72 -17.93
N LEU A 658 -42.90 29.07 -17.92
CA LEU A 658 -42.68 27.67 -18.23
C LEU A 658 -42.16 26.93 -16.99
N LEU A 659 -42.75 25.77 -16.71
CA LEU A 659 -42.23 24.77 -15.78
C LEU A 659 -41.61 23.64 -16.59
N ASN A 660 -40.36 23.29 -16.32
CA ASN A 660 -39.69 22.11 -16.85
C ASN A 660 -39.38 21.14 -15.72
N PHE A 661 -39.79 19.89 -15.89
CA PHE A 661 -39.34 18.75 -15.10
C PHE A 661 -38.61 17.77 -16.02
N SER A 662 -37.48 17.26 -15.55
CA SER A 662 -36.64 16.30 -16.28
C SER A 662 -36.27 15.15 -15.35
N VAL A 663 -36.29 13.91 -15.84
CA VAL A 663 -35.81 12.73 -15.11
C VAL A 663 -35.01 11.83 -16.04
N HIS A 664 -33.87 11.34 -15.56
CA HIS A 664 -32.96 10.48 -16.29
C HIS A 664 -32.58 9.24 -15.47
N ALA A 665 -32.40 8.12 -16.16
CA ALA A 665 -31.82 6.91 -15.60
C ALA A 665 -30.65 6.46 -16.47
N ALA A 666 -29.52 6.15 -15.84
CA ALA A 666 -28.32 5.67 -16.53
C ALA A 666 -28.08 4.18 -16.25
N GLY A 667 -27.19 3.56 -17.05
CA GLY A 667 -26.57 2.28 -16.73
C GLY A 667 -25.45 2.42 -15.70
N ILE A 668 -24.65 1.37 -15.50
CA ILE A 668 -23.44 1.44 -14.66
C ILE A 668 -22.43 2.39 -15.33
N GLY A 669 -21.97 3.42 -14.61
CA GLY A 669 -20.97 4.38 -15.11
C GLY A 669 -20.95 5.71 -14.34
N PRO A 670 -20.21 6.73 -14.83
CA PRO A 670 -19.94 7.97 -14.09
C PRO A 670 -21.14 8.91 -13.87
N SER A 671 -22.18 8.82 -14.72
CA SER A 671 -23.44 9.56 -14.52
C SER A 671 -24.31 8.87 -13.47
N SER A 672 -25.07 9.64 -12.67
CA SER A 672 -25.98 9.09 -11.66
C SER A 672 -26.91 8.02 -12.20
N ASP A 673 -27.05 6.91 -11.46
CA ASP A 673 -27.97 5.81 -11.75
C ASP A 673 -29.41 6.32 -11.94
N VAL A 674 -29.81 7.34 -11.14
CA VAL A 674 -31.01 8.18 -11.36
C VAL A 674 -30.66 9.65 -11.10
N SER A 675 -31.08 10.55 -11.99
CA SER A 675 -31.01 12.01 -11.81
C SER A 675 -32.34 12.67 -12.19
N ALA A 676 -32.67 13.81 -11.57
CA ALA A 676 -33.87 14.58 -11.87
C ALA A 676 -33.62 16.08 -11.67
N ALA A 677 -34.31 16.91 -12.45
CA ALA A 677 -34.23 18.36 -12.37
C ALA A 677 -35.63 19.00 -12.41
N LEU A 678 -35.78 20.12 -11.70
CA LEU A 678 -36.96 20.97 -11.72
C LEU A 678 -36.54 22.42 -11.95
N SER A 679 -36.96 22.99 -13.08
CA SER A 679 -36.61 24.36 -13.49
C SER A 679 -37.88 25.17 -13.74
N ILE A 680 -37.98 26.36 -13.14
CA ILE A 680 -39.03 27.34 -13.45
C ILE A 680 -38.41 28.51 -14.21
N ARG A 681 -38.98 28.83 -15.37
CA ARG A 681 -38.48 29.86 -16.28
C ARG A 681 -39.55 30.92 -16.50
N ARG A 682 -39.17 32.18 -16.38
CA ARG A 682 -40.04 33.34 -16.63
C ARG A 682 -39.47 34.21 -17.73
N ALA A 683 -40.29 34.49 -18.74
CA ALA A 683 -39.96 35.41 -19.82
C ALA A 683 -40.40 36.84 -19.50
N PHE A 684 -39.78 37.83 -20.14
CA PHE A 684 -40.16 39.25 -20.08
C PHE A 684 -39.99 39.95 -21.42
#